data_AF-A0A1J5KAG4-F1
#
_entry.id   AF-A0A1J5KAG4-F1
#
_cell.length_a   1.000
_cell.length_b   1.000
_cell.length_c   1.000
_cell.angle_alpha   90.00
_cell.angle_beta   90.00
_cell.angle_gamma   90.00
#
_symmetry.space_group_name_H-M   'P 1'
#
loop_
_entity.id
_entity.type
_entity.pdbx_description
1 polymer ?
#
loop_
_entity_poly.entity_id
_entity_poly.type
_entity_poly.pdbx_seq_one_letter_code
_entity_poly.pdbx_strand_id
1 'polypeptide(L)'
;MAGKYLKKLRQYRIPIKTSDNVIVDIVSESKSLSSLNVDIELVNISSSGVGVYIPSHHILDEVFDVELRFQKLSLTGRAHVVRRTKEETREFDDYVGVEFVEVDVFLLQNFIHDIVSNMSSRRLKKLMVDMIENEGRAVINENENLEVSAHILTELFHAFEKYNNSYSLMFLFAQEVKRTISAEKFRFYMFEHDGKDVSIFDFEEGKPSSSVLPISGNIKDVKDTGKIIRSRLSKKNVDDQFYSLLQTLFDVNIDTFILAPVIDKSGMTVGVIEFSNKNNHELFNEKDLYEVSLLSTIIGLNFSLHNDTENFEYAKKLQEFYDAGHLIGTSEESRYLNSFIDTTSLTEDNVFISGEYGVGKKLIAVNMHNKSPRSIHGIGHVNCHDIETEKDLTRVLSSDGEHTGILDFYSGGTIVFKDINFLSVELQEKLHNELVLRDDIRFMATSTQTLETLERGVGHDVIYRPLISFLSTKSVRVPALRERKEDIIPLTHFFAYQLCQSSDLAPKNISAEVLNHFSNYDWPGNISELRIALDRLIILGRDLKTLVYKRTRVLPLLDREIDHDFTIGLDLNHDFLDQSDAISSGDFEELYFYFYVEELVGMKHYEFFELAEHFDMEYDQFYERLFHAHDKALTYFGVNSELVSIYLEDKAAAA
;
A
#
# COMPACT_ATOMS: atom_id res chain seq x y z
N MET A 1 -17.74 23.30 -19.90
CA MET A 1 -16.42 22.91 -20.43
C MET A 1 -15.98 21.55 -19.87
N ALA A 2 -16.76 20.49 -20.12
CA ALA A 2 -16.49 19.13 -19.59
C ALA A 2 -16.01 18.13 -20.67
N GLY A 3 -15.87 18.57 -21.93
CA GLY A 3 -15.55 17.70 -23.07
C GLY A 3 -14.07 17.63 -23.48
N LYS A 4 -13.13 18.20 -22.70
CA LYS A 4 -11.69 18.21 -23.04
C LYS A 4 -10.81 17.29 -22.18
N TYR A 5 -11.31 16.74 -21.07
CA TYR A 5 -10.53 15.87 -20.18
C TYR A 5 -10.76 14.36 -20.36
N LEU A 6 -11.70 13.93 -21.22
CA LEU A 6 -11.97 12.51 -21.50
C LEU A 6 -11.29 11.96 -22.76
N LYS A 7 -10.37 12.71 -23.39
CA LYS A 7 -9.58 12.23 -24.55
C LYS A 7 -8.34 11.39 -24.17
N LYS A 8 -8.16 11.06 -22.89
CA LYS A 8 -6.96 10.38 -22.35
C LYS A 8 -7.15 8.90 -21.95
N LEU A 9 -8.21 8.24 -22.41
CA LEU A 9 -8.38 6.79 -22.23
C LEU A 9 -8.58 6.14 -23.60
N ARG A 10 -7.50 5.93 -24.35
CA ARG A 10 -7.49 4.96 -25.45
C ARG A 10 -6.81 3.72 -24.92
N GLN A 11 -7.58 2.64 -24.74
CA GLN A 11 -6.99 1.33 -24.47
C GLN A 11 -5.97 1.01 -25.57
N TYR A 12 -4.77 0.59 -25.17
CA TYR A 12 -3.63 0.36 -26.05
C TYR A 12 -3.98 -0.64 -27.17
N ARG A 13 -3.59 -0.32 -28.41
CA ARG A 13 -3.90 -1.07 -29.63
C ARG A 13 -2.63 -1.64 -30.23
N ILE A 14 -2.50 -2.97 -30.24
CA ILE A 14 -1.36 -3.71 -30.80
C ILE A 14 -1.45 -3.61 -32.34
N PRO A 15 -0.47 -3.00 -33.02
CA PRO A 15 -0.45 -2.95 -34.48
C PRO A 15 -0.25 -4.34 -35.05
N ILE A 16 -1.13 -4.72 -35.98
CA ILE A 16 -1.10 -5.99 -36.71
C ILE A 16 -0.53 -5.74 -38.09
N LYS A 17 0.42 -6.59 -38.51
CA LYS A 17 0.98 -6.61 -39.86
C LYS A 17 0.52 -7.86 -40.58
N THR A 18 0.51 -7.82 -41.91
CA THR A 18 0.20 -8.98 -42.75
C THR A 18 1.08 -10.20 -42.41
N SER A 19 2.32 -9.98 -41.96
CA SER A 19 3.24 -11.04 -41.51
C SER A 19 2.80 -11.76 -40.23
N ASP A 20 1.91 -11.16 -39.44
CA ASP A 20 1.44 -11.71 -38.18
C ASP A 20 0.30 -12.74 -38.42
N ASN A 21 -0.14 -12.94 -39.68
CA ASN A 21 -1.12 -13.95 -40.11
C ASN A 21 -2.45 -13.96 -39.34
N VAL A 22 -2.89 -12.78 -38.88
CA VAL A 22 -4.20 -12.60 -38.26
C VAL A 22 -5.20 -12.20 -39.33
N ILE A 23 -6.29 -12.95 -39.42
CA ILE A 23 -7.37 -12.70 -40.37
C ILE A 23 -8.53 -12.08 -39.62
N VAL A 24 -9.11 -11.02 -40.19
CA VAL A 24 -10.35 -10.41 -39.73
C VAL A 24 -11.43 -10.61 -40.80
N ASP A 25 -12.64 -10.89 -40.36
CA ASP A 25 -13.84 -10.82 -41.19
C ASP A 25 -14.93 -10.06 -40.42
N ILE A 26 -15.81 -9.41 -41.17
CA ILE A 26 -16.95 -8.68 -40.61
C ILE A 26 -18.21 -9.29 -41.20
N VAL A 27 -19.15 -9.67 -40.34
CA VAL A 27 -20.44 -10.20 -40.75
C VAL A 27 -21.50 -9.14 -40.47
N SER A 28 -22.05 -8.60 -41.56
CA SER A 28 -23.10 -7.57 -41.56
C SER A 28 -24.33 -8.15 -42.26
N GLU A 29 -25.55 -7.92 -41.77
CA GLU A 29 -26.78 -8.50 -42.33
C GLU A 29 -26.73 -10.03 -42.63
N SER A 30 -26.06 -10.82 -41.77
CA SER A 30 -25.83 -12.26 -41.97
C SER A 30 -24.98 -12.63 -43.21
N LYS A 31 -24.22 -11.69 -43.77
CA LYS A 31 -23.27 -11.92 -44.86
C LYS A 31 -21.87 -11.51 -44.43
N SER A 32 -20.93 -12.42 -44.63
CA SER A 32 -19.50 -12.15 -44.43
C SER A 32 -19.00 -11.21 -45.53
N LEU A 33 -18.33 -10.13 -45.14
CA LEU A 33 -17.74 -9.19 -46.09
C LEU A 33 -16.61 -9.84 -46.90
N SER A 34 -15.85 -10.78 -46.30
CA SER A 34 -14.88 -11.58 -47.06
C SER A 34 -15.55 -12.44 -48.15
N SER A 35 -16.74 -13.00 -47.87
CA SER A 35 -17.54 -13.75 -48.85
C SER A 35 -18.09 -12.89 -50.00
N LEU A 36 -18.15 -11.56 -49.80
CA LEU A 36 -18.56 -10.56 -50.79
C LEU A 36 -17.38 -9.96 -51.55
N ASN A 37 -16.16 -10.49 -51.38
CA ASN A 37 -14.91 -9.96 -51.95
C ASN A 37 -14.61 -8.51 -51.53
N VAL A 38 -14.99 -8.12 -50.31
CA VAL A 38 -14.61 -6.83 -49.73
C VAL A 38 -13.26 -7.03 -49.03
N ASP A 39 -12.27 -6.23 -49.42
CA ASP A 39 -10.95 -6.28 -48.80
C ASP A 39 -10.99 -5.62 -47.43
N ILE A 40 -10.46 -6.29 -46.41
CA ILE A 40 -10.41 -5.80 -45.03
C ILE A 40 -9.01 -6.02 -44.49
N GLU A 41 -8.32 -4.93 -44.14
CA GLU A 41 -7.02 -5.00 -43.50
C GLU A 41 -7.16 -4.77 -42.00
N LEU A 42 -6.75 -5.74 -41.18
CA LEU A 42 -6.63 -5.53 -39.73
C LEU A 42 -5.38 -4.70 -39.44
N VAL A 43 -5.58 -3.50 -38.91
CA VAL A 43 -4.52 -2.54 -38.59
C VAL A 43 -4.01 -2.72 -37.17
N ASN A 44 -4.93 -2.91 -36.23
CA ASN A 44 -4.60 -3.07 -34.83
C ASN A 44 -5.72 -3.76 -34.03
N ILE A 45 -5.36 -4.29 -32.86
CA ILE A 45 -6.27 -4.98 -31.95
C ILE A 45 -6.03 -4.54 -30.49
N SER A 46 -7.09 -4.39 -29.71
CA SER A 46 -7.06 -4.12 -28.26
C SER A 46 -8.09 -4.98 -27.53
N SER A 47 -8.08 -4.93 -26.20
CA SER A 47 -9.10 -5.57 -25.35
C SER A 47 -10.51 -4.97 -25.52
N SER A 48 -10.65 -3.75 -26.06
CA SER A 48 -11.93 -3.12 -26.40
C SER A 48 -12.39 -3.29 -27.84
N GLY A 49 -11.52 -3.65 -28.78
CA GLY A 49 -11.89 -3.54 -30.19
C GLY A 49 -10.76 -3.69 -31.19
N VAL A 50 -11.04 -3.32 -32.43
CA VAL A 50 -10.11 -3.43 -33.56
C VAL A 50 -10.10 -2.16 -34.40
N GLY A 51 -8.97 -1.91 -35.06
CA GLY A 51 -8.86 -0.93 -36.14
C GLY A 51 -8.72 -1.65 -37.46
N VAL A 52 -9.54 -1.29 -38.44
CA VAL A 52 -9.55 -1.92 -39.77
C VAL A 52 -9.56 -0.86 -40.87
N TYR A 53 -8.94 -1.16 -42.01
CA TYR A 53 -9.21 -0.46 -43.26
C TYR A 53 -10.30 -1.20 -44.04
N ILE A 54 -11.27 -0.44 -44.54
CA ILE A 54 -12.38 -0.93 -45.37
C ILE A 54 -12.59 0.05 -46.52
N PRO A 55 -13.01 -0.40 -47.72
CA PRO A 55 -13.28 0.49 -48.85
C PRO A 55 -14.26 1.60 -48.51
N SER A 56 -13.97 2.84 -48.93
CA SER A 56 -14.72 4.03 -48.49
C SER A 56 -16.23 4.03 -48.84
N HIS A 57 -16.66 3.20 -49.78
CA HIS A 57 -18.07 3.09 -50.19
C HIS A 57 -18.87 2.05 -49.39
N HIS A 58 -18.21 1.21 -48.59
CA HIS A 58 -18.89 0.25 -47.72
C HIS A 58 -19.38 0.91 -46.43
N ILE A 59 -20.65 0.67 -46.11
CA ILE A 59 -21.31 1.12 -44.89
C ILE A 59 -21.49 -0.12 -44.00
N LEU A 60 -21.08 0.01 -42.74
CA LEU A 60 -21.29 -1.02 -41.71
C LEU A 60 -22.60 -0.73 -40.97
N ASP A 61 -23.25 -1.78 -40.50
CA ASP A 61 -24.43 -1.69 -39.65
C ASP A 61 -24.14 -0.97 -38.32
N GLU A 62 -25.19 -0.54 -37.59
CA GLU A 62 -25.03 0.01 -36.24
C GLU A 62 -24.35 -0.98 -35.29
N VAL A 63 -24.65 -2.29 -35.43
CA VAL A 63 -23.99 -3.38 -34.73
C VAL A 63 -23.81 -4.55 -35.70
N PHE A 64 -22.61 -5.15 -35.73
CA PHE A 64 -22.22 -6.25 -36.62
C PHE A 64 -21.30 -7.23 -35.88
N ASP A 65 -21.10 -8.43 -36.42
CA ASP A 65 -20.14 -9.38 -35.86
C ASP A 65 -18.76 -9.19 -36.47
N VAL A 66 -17.72 -9.32 -35.64
CA VAL A 66 -16.32 -9.35 -36.04
C VAL A 66 -15.79 -10.74 -35.72
N GLU A 67 -15.26 -11.41 -36.72
CA GLU A 67 -14.61 -12.71 -36.59
C GLU A 67 -13.09 -12.54 -36.78
N LEU A 68 -12.31 -12.95 -35.78
CA LEU A 68 -10.86 -12.95 -35.80
C LEU A 68 -10.34 -14.39 -35.83
N ARG A 69 -9.36 -14.66 -36.70
CA ARG A 69 -8.73 -15.99 -36.82
C ARG A 69 -7.22 -15.87 -36.81
N PHE A 70 -6.57 -16.72 -36.00
CA PHE A 70 -5.12 -16.83 -35.91
C PHE A 70 -4.75 -18.28 -35.66
N GLN A 71 -3.99 -18.88 -36.59
CA GLN A 71 -3.68 -20.31 -36.56
C GLN A 71 -4.94 -21.20 -36.42
N LYS A 72 -5.10 -21.92 -35.29
CA LYS A 72 -6.27 -22.76 -34.99
C LYS A 72 -7.30 -22.06 -34.10
N LEU A 73 -7.05 -20.81 -33.73
CA LEU A 73 -7.90 -20.02 -32.84
C LEU A 73 -8.88 -19.20 -33.66
N SER A 74 -10.11 -19.10 -33.17
CA SER A 74 -11.16 -18.24 -33.71
C SER A 74 -11.87 -17.52 -32.57
N LEU A 75 -12.14 -16.24 -32.75
CA LEU A 75 -12.90 -15.41 -31.83
C LEU A 75 -13.99 -14.67 -32.59
N THR A 76 -15.19 -14.64 -32.06
CA THR A 76 -16.30 -13.84 -32.60
C THR A 76 -16.80 -12.88 -31.53
N GLY A 77 -17.10 -11.65 -31.91
CA GLY A 77 -17.73 -10.67 -31.03
C GLY A 77 -18.60 -9.69 -31.80
N ARG A 78 -19.71 -9.26 -31.18
CA ARG A 78 -20.54 -8.15 -31.67
C ARG A 78 -19.86 -6.84 -31.40
N ALA A 79 -19.87 -5.94 -32.37
CA ALA A 79 -19.16 -4.68 -32.32
C ALA A 79 -19.92 -3.56 -33.05
N HIS A 80 -19.50 -2.31 -32.82
CA HIS A 80 -20.02 -1.13 -33.50
C HIS A 80 -18.89 -0.19 -33.92
N VAL A 81 -19.16 0.71 -34.86
CA VAL A 81 -18.20 1.72 -35.30
C VAL A 81 -18.19 2.89 -34.32
N VAL A 82 -17.00 3.20 -33.78
CA VAL A 82 -16.78 4.38 -32.92
C VAL A 82 -16.11 5.54 -33.63
N ARG A 83 -15.39 5.27 -34.71
CA ARG A 83 -14.66 6.30 -35.46
C ARG A 83 -14.46 5.89 -36.90
N ARG A 84 -14.62 6.82 -37.84
CA ARG A 84 -14.22 6.66 -39.24
C ARG A 84 -13.38 7.85 -39.66
N THR A 85 -12.20 7.61 -40.22
CA THR A 85 -11.26 8.66 -40.67
C THR A 85 -10.84 8.34 -42.10
N LYS A 86 -10.95 9.32 -43.00
CA LYS A 86 -10.49 9.18 -44.39
C LYS A 86 -8.97 9.31 -44.43
N GLU A 87 -8.31 8.39 -45.11
CA GLU A 87 -6.87 8.43 -45.32
C GLU A 87 -6.57 9.00 -46.71
N GLU A 88 -6.08 10.24 -46.80
CA GLU A 88 -5.86 10.93 -48.09
C GLU A 88 -4.75 10.30 -48.95
N THR A 89 -3.94 9.40 -48.38
CA THR A 89 -2.73 8.83 -49.00
C THR A 89 -2.94 7.45 -49.62
N ARG A 90 -4.03 6.75 -49.28
CA ARG A 90 -4.41 5.46 -49.89
C ARG A 90 -5.57 5.71 -50.84
N GLU A 91 -5.47 5.21 -52.07
CA GLU A 91 -6.34 5.64 -53.15
C GLU A 91 -7.83 5.38 -52.88
N PHE A 92 -8.26 4.41 -52.04
CA PHE A 92 -9.69 4.13 -51.77
C PHE A 92 -10.06 3.43 -50.43
N ASP A 93 -9.36 3.69 -49.29
CA ASP A 93 -9.67 3.03 -47.99
C ASP A 93 -9.97 4.02 -46.84
N ASP A 94 -11.00 3.73 -46.04
CA ASP A 94 -11.29 4.45 -44.80
C ASP A 94 -10.77 3.67 -43.59
N TYR A 95 -10.09 4.36 -42.67
CA TYR A 95 -9.77 3.79 -41.35
C TYR A 95 -11.03 3.79 -40.48
N VAL A 96 -11.44 2.60 -40.02
CA VAL A 96 -12.59 2.39 -39.16
C VAL A 96 -12.13 1.83 -37.82
N GLY A 97 -12.40 2.57 -36.75
CA GLY A 97 -12.29 2.09 -35.38
C GLY A 97 -13.58 1.41 -34.94
N VAL A 98 -13.44 0.17 -34.50
CA VAL A 98 -14.53 -0.72 -34.10
C VAL A 98 -14.35 -1.09 -32.62
N GLU A 99 -15.42 -1.03 -31.83
CA GLU A 99 -15.44 -1.46 -30.42
C GLU A 99 -16.43 -2.59 -30.19
N PHE A 100 -16.00 -3.61 -29.45
CA PHE A 100 -16.84 -4.75 -29.08
C PHE A 100 -17.93 -4.32 -28.11
N VAL A 101 -19.17 -4.62 -28.47
CA VAL A 101 -20.36 -4.52 -27.60
C VAL A 101 -20.50 -5.80 -26.78
N GLU A 102 -20.20 -6.96 -27.38
CA GLU A 102 -20.25 -8.26 -26.73
C GLU A 102 -19.19 -9.17 -27.32
N VAL A 103 -18.24 -9.60 -26.50
CA VAL A 103 -17.18 -10.53 -26.89
C VAL A 103 -16.78 -11.31 -25.65
N ASP A 104 -16.38 -12.57 -25.82
CA ASP A 104 -15.72 -13.28 -24.73
C ASP A 104 -14.37 -12.62 -24.47
N VAL A 105 -14.35 -11.78 -23.44
CA VAL A 105 -13.20 -10.99 -23.02
C VAL A 105 -12.02 -11.88 -22.65
N PHE A 106 -12.26 -13.12 -22.20
CA PHE A 106 -11.19 -14.08 -21.87
C PHE A 106 -10.56 -14.68 -23.13
N LEU A 107 -11.38 -15.12 -24.08
CA LEU A 107 -10.90 -15.62 -25.37
C LEU A 107 -10.20 -14.53 -26.19
N LEU A 108 -10.69 -13.28 -26.17
CA LEU A 108 -10.07 -12.16 -26.87
C LEU A 108 -8.63 -11.92 -26.39
N GLN A 109 -8.42 -12.03 -25.09
CA GLN A 109 -7.12 -11.72 -24.50
C GLN A 109 -6.12 -12.86 -24.68
N ASN A 110 -6.55 -14.12 -24.59
CA ASN A 110 -5.72 -15.27 -24.98
C ASN A 110 -5.37 -15.22 -26.48
N PHE A 111 -6.31 -14.82 -27.32
CA PHE A 111 -6.07 -14.65 -28.76
C PHE A 111 -4.98 -13.61 -29.03
N ILE A 112 -5.03 -12.46 -28.34
CA ILE A 112 -3.98 -11.42 -28.41
C ILE A 112 -2.64 -11.94 -27.89
N HIS A 113 -2.63 -12.63 -26.74
CA HIS A 113 -1.43 -13.24 -26.19
C HIS A 113 -0.76 -14.20 -27.19
N ASP A 114 -1.54 -15.05 -27.84
CA ASP A 114 -1.03 -16.04 -28.78
C ASP A 114 -0.46 -15.40 -30.04
N ILE A 115 -1.03 -14.28 -30.50
CA ILE A 115 -0.44 -13.49 -31.58
C ILE A 115 0.94 -12.97 -31.16
N VAL A 116 1.05 -12.35 -29.97
CA VAL A 116 2.29 -11.73 -29.50
C VAL A 116 3.37 -12.79 -29.20
N SER A 117 3.02 -13.89 -28.55
CA SER A 117 3.97 -14.96 -28.21
C SER A 117 4.53 -15.69 -29.44
N ASN A 118 3.78 -15.70 -30.55
CA ASN A 118 4.23 -16.27 -31.82
C ASN A 118 4.99 -15.26 -32.71
N MET A 119 5.11 -13.99 -32.32
CA MET A 119 5.88 -13.02 -33.11
C MET A 119 7.36 -13.40 -33.12
N SER A 120 7.99 -13.28 -34.29
CA SER A 120 9.45 -13.41 -34.37
C SER A 120 10.13 -12.37 -33.48
N SER A 121 11.29 -12.70 -32.94
CA SER A 121 12.05 -11.77 -32.09
C SER A 121 12.37 -10.43 -32.76
N ARG A 122 12.53 -10.39 -34.09
CA ARG A 122 12.71 -9.14 -34.85
C ARG A 122 11.42 -8.30 -34.86
N ARG A 123 10.26 -8.95 -34.95
CA ARG A 123 8.94 -8.34 -34.92
C ARG A 123 8.60 -7.82 -33.53
N LEU A 124 8.88 -8.59 -32.48
CA LEU A 124 8.75 -8.17 -31.07
C LEU A 124 9.63 -6.96 -30.78
N LYS A 125 10.91 -7.01 -31.17
CA LYS A 125 11.81 -5.86 -31.02
C LYS A 125 11.28 -4.62 -31.72
N LYS A 126 10.80 -4.75 -32.96
CA LYS A 126 10.23 -3.61 -33.69
C LYS A 126 8.93 -3.11 -33.06
N LEU A 127 8.10 -3.99 -32.53
CA LEU A 127 6.90 -3.62 -31.77
C LEU A 127 7.29 -2.80 -30.53
N MET A 128 8.30 -3.23 -29.78
CA MET A 128 8.82 -2.49 -28.62
C MET A 128 9.39 -1.12 -29.01
N VAL A 129 10.17 -1.06 -30.10
CA VAL A 129 10.70 0.21 -30.60
C VAL A 129 9.58 1.12 -31.08
N ASP A 130 8.63 0.62 -31.88
CA ASP A 130 7.47 1.38 -32.36
C ASP A 130 6.63 1.88 -31.16
N MET A 131 6.55 1.11 -30.05
CA MET A 131 5.89 1.50 -28.80
C MET A 131 6.62 2.63 -28.07
N ILE A 132 7.93 2.54 -27.98
CA ILE A 132 8.77 3.56 -27.34
C ILE A 132 8.81 4.83 -28.19
N GLU A 133 8.89 4.71 -29.52
CA GLU A 133 9.04 5.83 -30.46
C GLU A 133 7.73 6.59 -30.72
N ASN A 134 6.58 5.91 -30.87
CA ASN A 134 5.32 6.59 -31.21
C ASN A 134 4.72 7.38 -30.05
N GLU A 135 5.06 7.08 -28.80
CA GLU A 135 4.60 7.83 -27.61
C GLU A 135 5.74 8.54 -26.85
N GLY A 136 7.00 8.24 -27.15
CA GLY A 136 8.19 8.97 -26.66
C GLY A 136 8.39 10.37 -27.27
N ARG A 137 7.49 10.85 -28.14
CA ARG A 137 7.52 12.24 -28.63
C ARG A 137 7.07 13.29 -27.61
N ALA A 138 6.66 12.89 -26.40
CA ALA A 138 6.32 13.86 -25.36
C ALA A 138 7.54 14.48 -24.66
N VAL A 139 8.70 13.80 -24.59
CA VAL A 139 9.90 14.38 -23.95
C VAL A 139 11.15 13.79 -24.57
N ILE A 140 11.74 14.51 -25.54
CA ILE A 140 13.17 14.41 -25.82
C ILE A 140 13.69 15.85 -25.79
N ASN A 141 14.03 16.32 -24.59
CA ASN A 141 15.05 17.36 -24.44
C ASN A 141 16.33 16.63 -24.03
N GLU A 142 17.45 16.93 -24.70
CA GLU A 142 18.72 16.20 -24.61
C GLU A 142 19.39 16.19 -23.21
N ASN A 143 18.75 16.77 -22.18
CA ASN A 143 19.32 16.92 -20.83
C ASN A 143 18.41 16.44 -19.68
N GLU A 144 17.29 15.78 -19.94
CA GLU A 144 16.43 15.23 -18.86
C GLU A 144 16.38 13.70 -18.91
N ASN A 145 16.41 13.08 -17.72
CA ASN A 145 16.31 11.64 -17.55
C ASN A 145 15.08 11.10 -18.27
N LEU A 146 15.23 9.91 -18.87
CA LEU A 146 14.14 9.20 -19.54
C LEU A 146 12.95 8.96 -18.59
N GLU A 147 11.96 9.84 -18.62
CA GLU A 147 10.58 9.48 -18.31
C GLU A 147 10.02 8.73 -19.52
N VAL A 148 10.49 7.49 -19.73
CA VAL A 148 9.70 6.53 -20.52
C VAL A 148 8.35 6.48 -19.83
N SER A 149 7.28 6.81 -20.56
CA SER A 149 5.91 6.81 -20.04
C SER A 149 5.53 5.40 -19.56
N ALA A 150 5.87 5.13 -18.29
CA ALA A 150 5.60 3.92 -17.53
C ALA A 150 4.15 3.46 -17.72
N HIS A 151 3.23 4.41 -17.84
CA HIS A 151 1.80 4.21 -18.02
C HIS A 151 1.41 3.26 -19.18
N ILE A 152 2.12 3.28 -20.31
CA ILE A 152 1.78 2.47 -21.50
C ILE A 152 2.17 1.00 -21.30
N LEU A 153 3.35 0.79 -20.69
CA LEU A 153 3.82 -0.53 -20.31
C LEU A 153 2.90 -1.07 -19.21
N THR A 154 2.54 -0.26 -18.22
CA THR A 154 1.55 -0.59 -17.18
C THR A 154 0.19 -0.99 -17.77
N GLU A 155 -0.34 -0.29 -18.79
CA GLU A 155 -1.62 -0.65 -19.45
C GLU A 155 -1.55 -1.99 -20.20
N LEU A 156 -0.46 -2.24 -20.93
CA LEU A 156 -0.21 -3.52 -21.57
C LEU A 156 -0.14 -4.65 -20.54
N PHE A 157 0.61 -4.44 -19.47
CA PHE A 157 0.72 -5.42 -18.41
C PHE A 157 -0.58 -5.61 -17.64
N HIS A 158 -1.38 -4.56 -17.40
CA HIS A 158 -2.75 -4.67 -16.86
C HIS A 158 -3.67 -5.51 -17.75
N ALA A 159 -3.51 -5.42 -19.07
CA ALA A 159 -4.21 -6.31 -20.00
C ALA A 159 -3.75 -7.78 -19.86
N PHE A 160 -2.51 -8.04 -19.46
CA PHE A 160 -1.99 -9.40 -19.19
C PHE A 160 -2.16 -9.86 -17.73
N GLU A 161 -2.35 -8.94 -16.78
CA GLU A 161 -2.50 -9.18 -15.33
C GLU A 161 -3.84 -9.84 -14.99
N LYS A 162 -4.90 -9.51 -15.75
CA LYS A 162 -6.20 -10.21 -15.66
C LYS A 162 -6.13 -11.70 -16.07
N TYR A 163 -4.96 -12.20 -16.49
CA TYR A 163 -4.81 -13.49 -17.20
C TYR A 163 -3.74 -14.42 -16.62
N ASN A 164 -3.33 -14.25 -15.36
CA ASN A 164 -2.37 -15.14 -14.68
C ASN A 164 -1.03 -15.35 -15.44
N ASN A 165 -0.65 -14.45 -16.36
CA ASN A 165 0.49 -14.70 -17.26
C ASN A 165 1.45 -13.51 -17.45
N SER A 166 1.39 -12.51 -16.56
CA SER A 166 2.29 -11.36 -16.59
C SER A 166 3.76 -11.75 -16.44
N TYR A 167 4.06 -12.81 -15.66
CA TYR A 167 5.43 -13.27 -15.45
C TYR A 167 6.03 -13.91 -16.69
N SER A 168 5.28 -14.69 -17.47
CA SER A 168 5.75 -15.22 -18.76
C SER A 168 6.07 -14.12 -19.75
N LEU A 169 5.31 -13.02 -19.75
CA LEU A 169 5.62 -11.87 -20.58
C LEU A 169 6.92 -11.17 -20.12
N MET A 170 7.11 -11.01 -18.81
CA MET A 170 8.39 -10.51 -18.27
C MET A 170 9.56 -11.43 -18.64
N PHE A 171 9.35 -12.76 -18.62
CA PHE A 171 10.34 -13.73 -19.09
C PHE A 171 10.71 -13.50 -20.55
N LEU A 172 9.71 -13.37 -21.43
CA LEU A 172 9.94 -13.11 -22.86
C LEU A 172 10.74 -11.81 -23.08
N PHE A 173 10.40 -10.74 -22.36
CA PHE A 173 11.16 -9.50 -22.44
C PHE A 173 12.58 -9.66 -21.93
N ALA A 174 12.78 -10.37 -20.82
CA ALA A 174 14.12 -10.64 -20.30
C ALA A 174 14.95 -11.47 -21.30
N GLN A 175 14.36 -12.45 -21.98
CA GLN A 175 15.04 -13.22 -23.02
C GLN A 175 15.45 -12.35 -24.22
N GLU A 176 14.59 -11.41 -24.64
CA GLU A 176 14.91 -10.50 -25.74
C GLU A 176 16.00 -9.49 -25.39
N VAL A 177 15.99 -8.97 -24.16
CA VAL A 177 17.07 -8.10 -23.66
C VAL A 177 18.37 -8.90 -23.55
N LYS A 178 18.35 -10.09 -22.95
CA LYS A 178 19.50 -11.02 -22.87
C LYS A 178 20.15 -11.21 -24.24
N ARG A 179 19.33 -11.48 -25.25
CA ARG A 179 19.76 -11.70 -26.64
C ARG A 179 20.33 -10.43 -27.27
N THR A 180 19.72 -9.27 -26.99
CA THR A 180 20.15 -8.01 -27.59
C THR A 180 21.47 -7.51 -27.02
N ILE A 181 21.64 -7.57 -25.69
CA ILE A 181 22.90 -7.22 -25.02
C ILE A 181 23.97 -8.33 -25.12
N SER A 182 23.62 -9.45 -25.76
CA SER A 182 24.50 -10.61 -25.97
C SER A 182 25.01 -11.23 -24.66
N ALA A 183 24.16 -11.32 -23.63
CA ALA A 183 24.45 -12.02 -22.39
C ALA A 183 24.13 -13.53 -22.49
N GLU A 184 24.86 -14.35 -21.73
CA GLU A 184 24.59 -15.79 -21.66
C GLU A 184 23.39 -16.09 -20.75
N LYS A 185 23.32 -15.41 -19.60
CA LYS A 185 22.37 -15.69 -18.53
C LYS A 185 21.61 -14.45 -18.09
N PHE A 186 20.42 -14.68 -17.57
CA PHE A 186 19.55 -13.71 -16.91
C PHE A 186 19.05 -14.30 -15.59
N ARG A 187 19.01 -13.49 -14.54
CA ARG A 187 18.40 -13.85 -13.24
C ARG A 187 17.69 -12.63 -12.67
N PHE A 188 16.67 -12.88 -11.86
CA PHE A 188 16.06 -11.86 -11.01
C PHE A 188 16.15 -12.32 -9.56
N TYR A 189 16.84 -11.55 -8.74
CA TYR A 189 16.94 -11.75 -7.30
C TYR A 189 15.90 -10.86 -6.62
N MET A 190 14.85 -11.47 -6.08
CA MET A 190 13.79 -10.78 -5.36
C MET A 190 14.16 -10.69 -3.87
N PHE A 191 13.94 -9.53 -3.24
CA PHE A 191 14.23 -9.36 -1.82
C PHE A 191 13.10 -9.94 -0.95
N GLU A 192 13.49 -10.64 0.10
CA GLU A 192 12.56 -11.15 1.10
C GLU A 192 12.05 -10.02 2.02
N HIS A 193 10.90 -10.25 2.66
CA HIS A 193 10.26 -9.28 3.55
C HIS A 193 11.14 -8.82 4.72
N ASP A 194 12.08 -9.66 5.16
CA ASP A 194 13.01 -9.32 6.24
C ASP A 194 14.12 -8.34 5.82
N GLY A 195 14.24 -8.09 4.51
CA GLY A 195 15.24 -7.21 3.91
C GLY A 195 16.68 -7.69 4.06
N LYS A 196 16.93 -8.93 4.49
CA LYS A 196 18.26 -9.49 4.69
C LYS A 196 18.60 -10.54 3.64
N ASP A 197 17.60 -11.20 3.08
CA ASP A 197 17.78 -12.29 2.15
C ASP A 197 17.17 -11.99 0.77
N VAL A 198 17.58 -12.78 -0.23
CA VAL A 198 17.02 -12.80 -1.58
C VAL A 198 16.64 -14.21 -2.00
N SER A 199 15.57 -14.32 -2.78
CA SER A 199 15.23 -15.52 -3.54
C SER A 199 15.45 -15.31 -5.03
N ILE A 200 15.78 -16.37 -5.76
CA ILE A 200 15.81 -16.32 -7.22
C ILE A 200 14.38 -16.46 -7.72
N PHE A 201 13.88 -15.44 -8.43
CA PHE A 201 12.54 -15.43 -8.97
C PHE A 201 12.46 -16.21 -10.28
N ASP A 202 11.49 -17.13 -10.35
CA ASP A 202 11.17 -17.87 -11.56
C ASP A 202 9.98 -17.20 -12.27
N PHE A 203 10.25 -16.61 -13.44
CA PHE A 203 9.22 -15.95 -14.22
C PHE A 203 8.27 -16.92 -14.94
N GLU A 204 8.66 -18.18 -15.15
CA GLU A 204 7.76 -19.17 -15.74
C GLU A 204 6.79 -19.71 -14.69
N GLU A 205 7.28 -19.96 -13.46
CA GLU A 205 6.42 -20.40 -12.35
C GLU A 205 5.70 -19.23 -11.64
N GLY A 206 6.10 -17.99 -11.90
CA GLY A 206 5.53 -16.79 -11.32
C GLY A 206 5.76 -16.66 -9.81
N LYS A 207 6.80 -17.31 -9.27
CA LYS A 207 7.09 -17.36 -7.84
C LYS A 207 8.59 -17.46 -7.57
N PRO A 208 9.06 -17.09 -6.38
CA PRO A 208 10.43 -17.35 -5.97
C PRO A 208 10.72 -18.86 -5.88
N SER A 209 11.94 -19.22 -6.26
CA SER A 209 12.50 -20.56 -6.01
C SER A 209 12.60 -20.80 -4.50
N SER A 210 12.65 -22.07 -4.10
CA SER A 210 12.82 -22.47 -2.68
C SER A 210 14.19 -22.10 -2.09
N SER A 211 15.12 -21.60 -2.92
CA SER A 211 16.47 -21.25 -2.50
C SER A 211 16.55 -19.78 -2.09
N VAL A 212 16.85 -19.57 -0.81
CA VAL A 212 17.03 -18.25 -0.20
C VAL A 212 18.52 -18.03 0.10
N LEU A 213 19.04 -16.85 -0.23
CA LEU A 213 20.45 -16.47 -0.09
C LEU A 213 20.60 -15.13 0.64
N PRO A 214 21.60 -14.95 1.51
CA PRO A 214 21.82 -13.68 2.18
C PRO A 214 22.28 -12.57 1.23
N ILE A 215 21.72 -11.37 1.40
CA ILE A 215 22.12 -10.16 0.68
C ILE A 215 23.54 -9.76 1.10
N SER A 216 24.46 -9.73 0.13
CA SER A 216 25.84 -9.30 0.33
C SER A 216 26.46 -8.80 -0.99
N GLY A 217 27.69 -8.27 -0.92
CA GLY A 217 28.44 -7.82 -2.10
C GLY A 217 27.70 -6.81 -2.98
N ASN A 218 27.87 -6.92 -4.30
CA ASN A 218 27.31 -6.01 -5.28
C ASN A 218 25.77 -6.03 -5.29
N ILE A 219 25.11 -7.13 -4.90
CA ILE A 219 23.63 -7.14 -4.76
C ILE A 219 23.19 -6.19 -3.65
N LYS A 220 23.93 -6.17 -2.53
CA LYS A 220 23.71 -5.20 -1.45
C LYS A 220 23.99 -3.77 -1.91
N ASP A 221 25.06 -3.56 -2.66
CA ASP A 221 25.40 -2.22 -3.15
C ASP A 221 24.33 -1.67 -4.10
N VAL A 222 23.77 -2.51 -4.99
CA VAL A 222 22.63 -2.12 -5.84
C VAL A 222 21.40 -1.80 -5.01
N LYS A 223 21.10 -2.61 -3.98
CA LYS A 223 20.00 -2.38 -3.04
C LYS A 223 20.12 -1.01 -2.36
N ASP A 224 21.29 -0.74 -1.78
CA ASP A 224 21.53 0.43 -0.94
C ASP A 224 21.67 1.72 -1.76
N THR A 225 22.20 1.63 -2.99
CA THR A 225 22.45 2.81 -3.83
C THR A 225 21.36 3.09 -4.87
N GLY A 226 20.57 2.07 -5.26
CA GLY A 226 19.61 2.18 -6.37
C GLY A 226 20.29 2.43 -7.71
N LYS A 227 21.59 2.10 -7.86
CA LYS A 227 22.36 2.33 -9.10
C LYS A 227 22.70 1.03 -9.81
N ILE A 228 22.77 1.12 -11.14
CA ILE A 228 23.23 0.01 -11.98
C ILE A 228 24.73 -0.21 -11.77
N ILE A 229 25.13 -1.44 -11.50
CA ILE A 229 26.53 -1.85 -11.35
C ILE A 229 26.87 -2.80 -12.50
N ARG A 230 27.92 -2.48 -13.27
CA ARG A 230 28.52 -3.40 -14.24
C ARG A 230 29.98 -3.60 -13.92
N SER A 231 30.43 -4.85 -13.90
CA SER A 231 31.83 -5.16 -13.56
C SER A 231 32.27 -6.51 -14.13
N ARG A 232 33.53 -6.84 -13.86
CA ARG A 232 34.12 -8.16 -14.11
C ARG A 232 34.53 -8.78 -12.77
N LEU A 233 34.17 -10.04 -12.56
CA LEU A 233 34.67 -10.86 -11.45
C LEU A 233 36.09 -11.34 -11.80
N SER A 234 37.08 -10.96 -10.99
CA SER A 234 38.46 -11.38 -11.24
C SER A 234 38.62 -12.88 -10.96
N LYS A 235 39.32 -13.62 -11.86
CA LYS A 235 39.60 -15.06 -11.69
C LYS A 235 40.46 -15.43 -10.46
N LYS A 236 40.98 -14.45 -9.71
CA LYS A 236 41.93 -14.70 -8.61
C LYS A 236 41.49 -14.18 -7.23
N ASN A 237 40.49 -13.31 -7.18
CA ASN A 237 39.83 -12.85 -5.96
C ASN A 237 38.36 -12.62 -6.30
N VAL A 238 37.48 -13.47 -5.77
CA VAL A 238 36.05 -13.17 -5.71
C VAL A 238 35.87 -12.28 -4.48
N ASP A 239 36.22 -10.99 -4.61
CA ASP A 239 36.04 -10.01 -3.52
C ASP A 239 34.54 -9.73 -3.24
N ASP A 240 33.65 -10.31 -4.05
CA ASP A 240 32.20 -10.27 -3.86
C ASP A 240 31.69 -11.50 -3.08
N GLN A 241 31.21 -11.25 -1.86
CA GLN A 241 30.71 -12.30 -0.96
C GLN A 241 29.50 -13.06 -1.53
N PHE A 242 28.63 -12.40 -2.30
CA PHE A 242 27.43 -13.01 -2.87
C PHE A 242 27.78 -13.97 -4.00
N TYR A 243 28.63 -13.55 -4.93
CA TYR A 243 29.04 -14.40 -6.05
C TYR A 243 29.93 -15.58 -5.61
N SER A 244 30.71 -15.43 -4.55
CA SER A 244 31.46 -16.54 -3.93
C SER A 244 30.52 -17.62 -3.40
N LEU A 245 29.44 -17.20 -2.73
CA LEU A 245 28.40 -18.10 -2.25
C LEU A 245 27.65 -18.77 -3.41
N LEU A 246 27.28 -18.00 -4.44
CA LEU A 246 26.54 -18.50 -5.60
C LEU A 246 27.35 -19.52 -6.41
N GLN A 247 28.65 -19.29 -6.58
CA GLN A 247 29.59 -20.26 -7.17
C GLN A 247 29.64 -21.56 -6.37
N THR A 248 29.68 -21.47 -5.04
CA THR A 248 29.77 -22.63 -4.15
C THR A 248 28.51 -23.48 -4.16
N LEU A 249 27.33 -22.83 -4.20
CA LEU A 249 26.05 -23.51 -4.09
C LEU A 249 25.51 -24.05 -5.41
N PHE A 250 25.82 -23.39 -6.54
CA PHE A 250 25.16 -23.66 -7.82
C PHE A 250 26.12 -23.95 -9.00
N ASP A 251 27.43 -24.08 -8.75
CA ASP A 251 28.48 -24.32 -9.78
C ASP A 251 28.37 -23.37 -10.99
N VAL A 252 28.26 -22.06 -10.71
CA VAL A 252 28.04 -21.04 -11.74
C VAL A 252 29.32 -20.26 -12.02
N ASN A 253 29.83 -20.35 -13.25
CA ASN A 253 30.93 -19.49 -13.68
C ASN A 253 30.41 -18.14 -14.22
N ILE A 254 30.78 -17.04 -13.56
CA ILE A 254 30.42 -15.67 -13.95
C ILE A 254 31.73 -14.87 -14.12
N ASP A 255 31.90 -14.26 -15.30
CA ASP A 255 33.05 -13.42 -15.64
C ASP A 255 32.65 -11.95 -15.68
N THR A 256 31.73 -11.56 -16.56
CA THR A 256 31.20 -10.19 -16.63
C THR A 256 29.73 -10.16 -16.25
N PHE A 257 29.29 -9.09 -15.58
CA PHE A 257 27.90 -8.93 -15.19
C PHE A 257 27.44 -7.48 -15.28
N ILE A 258 26.14 -7.30 -15.40
CA ILE A 258 25.41 -6.06 -15.16
C ILE A 258 24.24 -6.34 -14.23
N LEU A 259 24.15 -5.56 -13.17
CA LEU A 259 23.10 -5.60 -12.17
C LEU A 259 22.31 -4.31 -12.24
N ALA A 260 20.99 -4.40 -12.32
CA ALA A 260 20.11 -3.24 -12.24
C ALA A 260 19.05 -3.41 -11.16
N PRO A 261 18.76 -2.34 -10.39
CA PRO A 261 17.73 -2.37 -9.38
C PRO A 261 16.36 -2.44 -10.07
N VAL A 262 15.51 -3.31 -9.54
CA VAL A 262 14.09 -3.33 -9.85
C VAL A 262 13.42 -2.46 -8.81
N ILE A 263 12.99 -1.28 -9.23
CA ILE A 263 12.39 -0.28 -8.36
C ILE A 263 10.89 -0.29 -8.61
N ASP A 264 10.13 -0.47 -7.55
CA ASP A 264 8.68 -0.45 -7.60
C ASP A 264 8.14 0.99 -7.74
N LYS A 265 6.83 1.15 -7.94
CA LYS A 265 6.18 2.46 -8.08
C LYS A 265 6.31 3.35 -6.83
N SER A 266 6.67 2.76 -5.69
CA SER A 266 6.88 3.47 -4.42
C SER A 266 8.32 3.96 -4.26
N GLY A 267 9.21 3.64 -5.21
CA GLY A 267 10.62 3.99 -5.14
C GLY A 267 11.47 2.98 -4.38
N MET A 268 10.90 1.83 -3.98
CA MET A 268 11.60 0.78 -3.25
C MET A 268 12.28 -0.18 -4.21
N THR A 269 13.55 -0.50 -3.95
CA THR A 269 14.23 -1.59 -4.63
C THR A 269 13.67 -2.92 -4.13
N VAL A 270 12.82 -3.57 -4.94
CA VAL A 270 12.19 -4.88 -4.62
C VAL A 270 13.05 -6.06 -5.02
N GLY A 271 14.11 -5.80 -5.81
CA GLY A 271 15.07 -6.82 -6.18
C GLY A 271 16.12 -6.29 -7.16
N VAL A 272 16.91 -7.21 -7.69
CA VAL A 272 17.99 -6.92 -8.63
C VAL A 272 17.93 -7.88 -9.81
N ILE A 273 17.90 -7.35 -11.03
CA ILE A 273 18.10 -8.16 -12.22
C ILE A 273 19.59 -8.26 -12.55
N GLU A 274 20.04 -9.45 -12.92
CA GLU A 274 21.39 -9.76 -13.37
C GLU A 274 21.36 -10.25 -14.81
N PHE A 275 22.25 -9.70 -15.62
CA PHE A 275 22.72 -10.36 -16.84
C PHE A 275 24.20 -10.66 -16.73
N SER A 276 24.61 -11.87 -17.09
CA SER A 276 25.99 -12.34 -16.93
C SER A 276 26.56 -12.98 -18.19
N ASN A 277 27.90 -12.98 -18.24
CA ASN A 277 28.75 -13.49 -19.31
C ASN A 277 28.38 -12.91 -20.67
N LYS A 278 28.74 -11.65 -20.88
CA LYS A 278 28.62 -11.06 -22.21
C LYS A 278 29.50 -11.81 -23.20
N ASN A 279 28.99 -12.04 -24.40
CA ASN A 279 29.73 -12.69 -25.48
C ASN A 279 31.11 -12.04 -25.67
N ASN A 280 32.10 -12.87 -26.01
CA ASN A 280 33.52 -12.48 -26.12
C ASN A 280 34.15 -11.96 -24.82
N HIS A 281 33.53 -12.18 -23.66
CA HIS A 281 34.03 -11.72 -22.35
C HIS A 281 34.16 -10.19 -22.25
N GLU A 282 33.40 -9.44 -23.05
CA GLU A 282 33.39 -7.98 -23.04
C GLU A 282 32.66 -7.42 -21.81
N LEU A 283 32.93 -6.17 -21.46
CA LEU A 283 32.12 -5.44 -20.49
C LEU A 283 30.82 -4.94 -21.15
N PHE A 284 29.76 -4.81 -20.34
CA PHE A 284 28.52 -4.18 -20.77
C PHE A 284 28.73 -2.67 -21.04
N ASN A 285 28.21 -2.17 -22.15
CA ASN A 285 28.38 -0.80 -22.63
C ASN A 285 27.14 0.06 -22.32
N GLU A 286 27.18 1.37 -22.62
CA GLU A 286 26.07 2.30 -22.34
C GLU A 286 24.73 1.90 -22.97
N LYS A 287 24.76 1.29 -24.16
CA LYS A 287 23.54 0.81 -24.81
C LYS A 287 22.92 -0.35 -24.04
N ASP A 288 23.75 -1.25 -23.50
CA ASP A 288 23.28 -2.35 -22.67
C ASP A 288 22.64 -1.84 -21.38
N LEU A 289 23.20 -0.77 -20.78
CA LEU A 289 22.62 -0.14 -19.58
C LEU A 289 21.20 0.37 -19.85
N TYR A 290 21.00 1.02 -21.00
CA TYR A 290 19.70 1.51 -21.39
C TYR A 290 18.66 0.39 -21.50
N GLU A 291 19.01 -0.70 -22.19
CA GLU A 291 18.12 -1.85 -22.38
C GLU A 291 17.80 -2.57 -21.07
N VAL A 292 18.79 -2.73 -20.19
CA VAL A 292 18.61 -3.34 -18.87
C VAL A 292 17.80 -2.43 -17.94
N SER A 293 18.03 -1.12 -17.96
CA SER A 293 17.26 -0.15 -17.17
C SER A 293 15.79 -0.13 -17.57
N LEU A 294 15.50 -0.19 -18.87
CA LEU A 294 14.12 -0.24 -19.35
C LEU A 294 13.40 -1.50 -18.83
N LEU A 295 14.07 -2.65 -18.88
CA LEU A 295 13.53 -3.90 -18.36
C LEU A 295 13.33 -3.85 -16.84
N SER A 296 14.27 -3.28 -16.09
CA SER A 296 14.15 -3.19 -14.63
C SER A 296 12.97 -2.32 -14.20
N THR A 297 12.72 -1.21 -14.91
CA THR A 297 11.52 -0.38 -14.72
C THR A 297 10.25 -1.16 -15.03
N ILE A 298 10.21 -1.90 -16.14
CA ILE A 298 9.06 -2.73 -16.53
C ILE A 298 8.73 -3.76 -15.44
N ILE A 299 9.74 -4.49 -14.97
CA ILE A 299 9.55 -5.52 -13.94
C ILE A 299 9.07 -4.85 -12.64
N GLY A 300 9.67 -3.73 -12.22
CA GLY A 300 9.31 -3.06 -10.96
C GLY A 300 7.89 -2.52 -10.93
N LEU A 301 7.42 -1.94 -12.04
CA LEU A 301 6.02 -1.52 -12.19
C LEU A 301 5.04 -2.68 -12.01
N ASN A 302 5.38 -3.87 -12.52
CA ASN A 302 4.53 -5.06 -12.40
C ASN A 302 4.49 -5.66 -11.00
N PHE A 303 5.64 -5.77 -10.33
CA PHE A 303 5.69 -6.23 -8.94
C PHE A 303 4.87 -5.33 -8.03
N SER A 304 4.81 -4.03 -8.33
CA SER A 304 3.96 -3.08 -7.62
C SER A 304 2.48 -3.37 -7.77
N LEU A 305 2.03 -3.98 -8.87
CA LEU A 305 0.62 -4.25 -9.13
C LEU A 305 0.17 -5.56 -8.46
N HIS A 306 1.01 -6.60 -8.55
CA HIS A 306 0.76 -7.86 -7.84
C HIS A 306 0.75 -7.71 -6.33
N ASN A 307 1.71 -6.95 -5.77
CA ASN A 307 1.72 -6.67 -4.34
C ASN A 307 0.42 -5.96 -3.88
N ASP A 308 -0.21 -5.15 -4.73
CA ASP A 308 -1.49 -4.51 -4.40
C ASP A 308 -2.62 -5.54 -4.24
N THR A 309 -2.65 -6.53 -5.13
CA THR A 309 -3.66 -7.59 -5.16
C THR A 309 -3.43 -8.60 -4.04
N GLU A 310 -2.19 -9.03 -3.82
CA GLU A 310 -1.84 -9.97 -2.74
C GLU A 310 -2.10 -9.40 -1.36
N ASN A 311 -1.74 -8.13 -1.11
CA ASN A 311 -2.01 -7.46 0.17
C ASN A 311 -3.52 -7.36 0.44
N PHE A 312 -4.31 -7.10 -0.60
CA PHE A 312 -5.77 -7.05 -0.49
C PHE A 312 -6.37 -8.43 -0.18
N GLU A 313 -5.94 -9.48 -0.90
CA GLU A 313 -6.39 -10.84 -0.63
C GLU A 313 -5.98 -11.34 0.76
N TYR A 314 -4.76 -11.01 1.19
CA TYR A 314 -4.27 -11.32 2.53
C TYR A 314 -5.13 -10.63 3.60
N ALA A 315 -5.37 -9.33 3.47
CA ALA A 315 -6.20 -8.59 4.41
C ALA A 315 -7.65 -9.09 4.44
N LYS A 316 -8.20 -9.50 3.29
CA LYS A 316 -9.52 -10.13 3.22
C LYS A 316 -9.57 -11.47 3.97
N LYS A 317 -8.54 -12.32 3.84
CA LYS A 317 -8.44 -13.57 4.62
C LYS A 317 -8.38 -13.30 6.12
N LEU A 318 -7.67 -12.26 6.53
CA LEU A 318 -7.63 -11.82 7.93
C LEU A 318 -9.03 -11.36 8.38
N GLN A 319 -9.75 -10.59 7.56
CA GLN A 319 -11.13 -10.19 7.85
C GLN A 319 -12.05 -11.40 8.06
N GLU A 320 -12.00 -12.39 7.17
CA GLU A 320 -12.77 -13.63 7.30
C GLU A 320 -12.43 -14.40 8.59
N PHE A 321 -11.14 -14.44 8.96
CA PHE A 321 -10.68 -15.05 10.20
C PHE A 321 -11.20 -14.31 11.45
N TYR A 322 -11.22 -12.98 11.42
CA TYR A 322 -11.80 -12.14 12.47
C TYR A 322 -13.32 -12.34 12.60
N ASP A 323 -14.04 -12.37 11.47
CA ASP A 323 -15.49 -12.54 11.44
C ASP A 323 -15.92 -13.92 11.97
N ALA A 324 -15.05 -14.93 11.87
CA ALA A 324 -15.21 -16.24 12.51
C ALA A 324 -14.96 -16.21 14.05
N GLY A 325 -14.71 -15.04 14.64
CA GLY A 325 -14.51 -14.86 16.08
C GLY A 325 -13.12 -15.25 16.57
N HIS A 326 -12.09 -15.12 15.71
CA HIS A 326 -10.70 -15.32 16.08
C HIS A 326 -9.95 -13.99 16.26
N LEU A 327 -8.91 -14.02 17.10
CA LEU A 327 -7.96 -12.92 17.22
C LEU A 327 -6.97 -12.96 16.05
N ILE A 328 -6.70 -11.81 15.45
CA ILE A 328 -5.70 -11.65 14.40
C ILE A 328 -4.29 -11.75 15.00
N GLY A 329 -3.47 -12.66 14.47
CA GLY A 329 -2.08 -12.87 14.88
C GLY A 329 -1.53 -14.22 14.44
N THR A 330 -0.22 -14.30 14.30
CA THR A 330 0.53 -15.51 13.92
C THR A 330 1.49 -16.00 15.02
N SER A 331 1.71 -15.18 16.05
CA SER A 331 2.53 -15.51 17.23
C SER A 331 2.03 -16.74 17.98
N GLU A 332 2.91 -17.38 18.76
CA GLU A 332 2.52 -18.50 19.62
C GLU A 332 1.51 -18.06 20.68
N GLU A 333 1.67 -16.84 21.19
CA GLU A 333 0.82 -16.18 22.15
C GLU A 333 -0.60 -16.02 21.60
N SER A 334 -0.76 -15.49 20.38
CA SER A 334 -2.08 -15.32 19.76
C SER A 334 -2.74 -16.66 19.42
N ARG A 335 -1.96 -17.67 19.01
CA ARG A 335 -2.47 -19.04 18.84
C ARG A 335 -2.94 -19.64 20.17
N TYR A 336 -2.19 -19.45 21.25
CA TYR A 336 -2.60 -19.86 22.58
C TYR A 336 -3.89 -19.15 23.04
N LEU A 337 -4.00 -17.83 22.84
CA LEU A 337 -5.20 -17.08 23.19
C LEU A 337 -6.43 -17.56 22.42
N ASN A 338 -6.31 -17.83 21.12
CA ASN A 338 -7.40 -18.39 20.32
C ASN A 338 -7.82 -19.77 20.85
N SER A 339 -6.88 -20.65 21.16
CA SER A 339 -7.16 -21.97 21.77
C SER A 339 -7.83 -21.83 23.15
N PHE A 340 -7.39 -20.87 23.96
CA PHE A 340 -7.99 -20.58 25.26
C PHE A 340 -9.44 -20.09 25.11
N ILE A 341 -9.72 -19.22 24.14
CA ILE A 341 -11.08 -18.77 23.81
C ILE A 341 -11.95 -19.97 23.40
N ASP A 342 -11.49 -20.78 22.46
CA ASP A 342 -12.26 -21.90 21.92
C ASP A 342 -12.59 -22.93 23.00
N THR A 343 -11.61 -23.29 23.85
CA THR A 343 -11.82 -24.27 24.92
C THR A 343 -12.64 -23.73 26.09
N THR A 344 -12.44 -22.47 26.49
CA THR A 344 -13.10 -21.87 27.67
C THR A 344 -14.50 -21.34 27.34
N SER A 345 -14.80 -21.04 26.07
CA SER A 345 -16.15 -20.64 25.63
C SER A 345 -17.19 -21.74 25.86
N LEU A 346 -16.78 -23.01 25.82
CA LEU A 346 -17.64 -24.18 26.03
C LEU A 346 -17.91 -24.51 27.51
N THR A 347 -17.26 -23.81 28.44
CA THR A 347 -17.49 -24.00 29.88
C THR A 347 -18.31 -22.85 30.47
N GLU A 348 -18.94 -23.11 31.61
CA GLU A 348 -19.67 -22.11 32.41
C GLU A 348 -18.74 -21.36 33.39
N ASP A 349 -17.43 -21.64 33.35
CA ASP A 349 -16.48 -21.07 34.30
C ASP A 349 -16.38 -19.54 34.15
N ASN A 350 -16.24 -18.86 35.28
CA ASN A 350 -15.89 -17.45 35.31
C ASN A 350 -14.45 -17.25 34.84
N VAL A 351 -14.22 -16.13 34.14
CA VAL A 351 -12.93 -15.87 33.50
C VAL A 351 -12.33 -14.53 33.89
N PHE A 352 -11.08 -14.57 34.35
CA PHE A 352 -10.28 -13.38 34.61
C PHE A 352 -9.28 -13.12 33.48
N ILE A 353 -9.35 -11.93 32.88
CA ILE A 353 -8.53 -11.53 31.74
C ILE A 353 -7.62 -10.36 32.16
N SER A 354 -6.32 -10.62 32.28
CA SER A 354 -5.32 -9.60 32.64
C SER A 354 -4.48 -9.17 31.44
N GLY A 355 -3.90 -7.97 31.49
CA GLY A 355 -2.99 -7.46 30.46
C GLY A 355 -3.06 -5.95 30.34
N GLU A 356 -2.10 -5.33 29.66
CA GLU A 356 -1.98 -3.87 29.58
C GLU A 356 -3.19 -3.18 28.92
N TYR A 357 -3.22 -1.85 28.98
CA TYR A 357 -4.21 -1.08 28.24
C TYR A 357 -4.04 -1.32 26.73
N GLY A 358 -5.16 -1.48 26.01
CA GLY A 358 -5.15 -1.61 24.55
C GLY A 358 -4.74 -2.97 23.98
N VAL A 359 -4.52 -4.02 24.78
CA VAL A 359 -4.13 -5.36 24.29
C VAL A 359 -5.28 -6.21 23.70
N GLY A 360 -6.53 -5.74 23.79
CA GLY A 360 -7.70 -6.45 23.26
C GLY A 360 -8.51 -7.29 24.27
N LYS A 361 -8.37 -7.05 25.59
CA LYS A 361 -9.10 -7.81 26.64
C LYS A 361 -10.62 -7.90 26.41
N LYS A 362 -11.25 -6.80 25.97
CA LYS A 362 -12.69 -6.75 25.67
C LYS A 362 -13.06 -7.70 24.53
N LEU A 363 -12.24 -7.74 23.48
CA LEU A 363 -12.48 -8.59 22.32
C LEU A 363 -12.44 -10.08 22.69
N ILE A 364 -11.52 -10.47 23.58
CA ILE A 364 -11.43 -11.84 24.10
C ILE A 364 -12.73 -12.23 24.81
N ALA A 365 -13.25 -11.37 25.69
CA ALA A 365 -14.50 -11.63 26.40
C ALA A 365 -15.70 -11.76 25.44
N VAL A 366 -15.78 -10.86 24.44
CA VAL A 366 -16.82 -10.89 23.41
C VAL A 366 -16.74 -12.17 22.57
N ASN A 367 -15.56 -12.54 22.08
CA ASN A 367 -15.38 -13.76 21.28
C ASN A 367 -15.72 -15.02 22.08
N MET A 368 -15.35 -15.06 23.36
CA MET A 368 -15.67 -16.17 24.24
C MET A 368 -17.19 -16.29 24.48
N HIS A 369 -17.90 -15.17 24.67
CA HIS A 369 -19.35 -15.18 24.78
C HIS A 369 -20.02 -15.64 23.47
N ASN A 370 -19.59 -15.09 22.32
CA ASN A 370 -20.16 -15.43 21.00
C ASN A 370 -20.00 -16.91 20.65
N LYS A 371 -18.93 -17.57 21.14
CA LYS A 371 -18.68 -19.01 20.95
C LYS A 371 -19.32 -19.90 22.02
N SER A 372 -19.93 -19.31 23.05
CA SER A 372 -20.56 -20.05 24.15
C SER A 372 -22.03 -20.40 23.85
N PRO A 373 -22.60 -21.39 24.57
CA PRO A 373 -24.05 -21.65 24.52
C PRO A 373 -24.92 -20.45 24.92
N ARG A 374 -24.34 -19.48 25.65
CA ARG A 374 -25.02 -18.26 26.13
C ARG A 374 -25.07 -17.14 25.08
N SER A 375 -24.49 -17.34 23.89
CA SER A 375 -24.53 -16.37 22.77
C SER A 375 -25.94 -16.02 22.28
N ILE A 376 -26.95 -16.83 22.63
CA ILE A 376 -28.36 -16.55 22.35
C ILE A 376 -28.88 -15.39 23.22
N HIS A 377 -28.23 -15.14 24.36
CA HIS A 377 -28.52 -14.05 25.29
C HIS A 377 -27.50 -12.91 25.14
N GLY A 378 -27.76 -11.76 25.76
CA GLY A 378 -26.88 -10.60 25.65
C GLY A 378 -25.57 -10.73 26.42
N ILE A 379 -24.58 -9.92 26.02
CA ILE A 379 -23.37 -9.63 26.78
C ILE A 379 -23.41 -8.18 27.27
N GLY A 380 -23.28 -8.00 28.59
CA GLY A 380 -23.22 -6.69 29.23
C GLY A 380 -21.81 -6.33 29.67
N HIS A 381 -21.50 -5.04 29.63
CA HIS A 381 -20.22 -4.51 30.11
C HIS A 381 -20.47 -3.51 31.23
N VAL A 382 -19.81 -3.72 32.36
CA VAL A 382 -19.84 -2.82 33.52
C VAL A 382 -18.45 -2.25 33.70
N ASN A 383 -18.32 -0.93 33.60
CA ASN A 383 -17.05 -0.24 33.81
C ASN A 383 -16.90 0.11 35.30
N CYS A 384 -15.93 -0.51 35.98
CA CYS A 384 -15.78 -0.34 37.42
C CYS A 384 -15.30 1.07 37.82
N HIS A 385 -14.73 1.83 36.88
CA HIS A 385 -14.41 3.25 37.08
C HIS A 385 -15.65 4.12 37.32
N ASP A 386 -16.82 3.69 36.83
CA ASP A 386 -18.06 4.46 36.97
C ASP A 386 -18.79 4.13 38.29
N ILE A 387 -18.20 3.27 39.14
CA ILE A 387 -18.79 2.80 40.40
C ILE A 387 -17.96 3.37 41.56
N GLU A 388 -18.32 4.57 42.01
CA GLU A 388 -17.66 5.24 43.13
C GLU A 388 -18.34 4.97 44.47
N THR A 389 -19.66 4.70 44.45
CA THR A 389 -20.46 4.56 45.67
C THR A 389 -21.26 3.26 45.71
N GLU A 390 -21.70 2.90 46.92
CA GLU A 390 -22.59 1.75 47.14
C GLU A 390 -23.93 1.90 46.38
N LYS A 391 -24.39 3.14 46.19
CA LYS A 391 -25.60 3.43 45.42
C LYS A 391 -25.42 3.10 43.94
N ASP A 392 -24.25 3.41 43.37
CA ASP A 392 -23.94 3.09 41.97
C ASP A 392 -23.82 1.58 41.77
N LEU A 393 -23.17 0.91 42.72
CA LEU A 393 -23.09 -0.55 42.73
C LEU A 393 -24.48 -1.20 42.84
N THR A 394 -25.38 -0.65 43.65
CA THR A 394 -26.75 -1.18 43.81
C THR A 394 -27.53 -1.12 42.51
N ARG A 395 -27.39 -0.04 41.71
CA ARG A 395 -28.00 0.08 40.38
C ARG A 395 -27.49 -0.97 39.39
N VAL A 396 -26.25 -1.41 39.55
CA VAL A 396 -25.68 -2.50 38.74
C VAL A 396 -26.29 -3.84 39.18
N LEU A 397 -26.29 -4.11 40.49
CA LEU A 397 -26.59 -5.42 41.06
C LEU A 397 -28.07 -5.78 41.05
N SER A 398 -28.93 -4.85 41.43
CA SER A 398 -30.29 -5.18 41.89
C SER A 398 -31.32 -4.15 41.49
N SER A 399 -32.52 -4.63 41.25
CA SER A 399 -33.68 -3.77 41.02
C SER A 399 -34.18 -3.18 42.35
N ASP A 400 -34.24 -1.85 42.49
CA ASP A 400 -34.63 -1.17 43.74
C ASP A 400 -36.06 -0.60 43.74
N GLY A 401 -36.94 -1.15 42.89
CA GLY A 401 -38.34 -0.73 42.76
C GLY A 401 -38.53 0.56 41.94
N GLU A 402 -37.51 1.42 41.88
CA GLU A 402 -37.43 2.57 40.97
C GLU A 402 -36.62 2.26 39.70
N HIS A 403 -35.63 1.36 39.78
CA HIS A 403 -34.77 0.96 38.67
C HIS A 403 -34.69 -0.56 38.54
N THR A 404 -34.52 -1.05 37.32
CA THR A 404 -34.14 -2.45 37.08
C THR A 404 -32.62 -2.58 37.08
N GLY A 405 -32.08 -3.51 37.86
CA GLY A 405 -30.64 -3.72 37.98
C GLY A 405 -30.02 -4.18 36.65
N ILE A 406 -28.81 -3.71 36.34
CA ILE A 406 -28.12 -4.08 35.09
C ILE A 406 -28.01 -5.59 34.94
N LEU A 407 -27.68 -6.33 36.01
CA LEU A 407 -27.55 -7.78 35.97
C LEU A 407 -28.84 -8.48 35.49
N ASP A 408 -30.01 -7.97 35.87
CA ASP A 408 -31.30 -8.60 35.55
C ASP A 408 -31.60 -8.60 34.05
N PHE A 409 -31.07 -7.62 33.29
CA PHE A 409 -31.19 -7.57 31.83
C PHE A 409 -30.37 -8.65 31.11
N TYR A 410 -29.37 -9.23 31.78
CA TYR A 410 -28.45 -10.21 31.18
C TYR A 410 -28.61 -11.60 31.79
N SER A 411 -29.77 -11.91 32.38
CA SER A 411 -30.12 -13.26 32.80
C SER A 411 -30.01 -14.26 31.63
N GLY A 412 -29.32 -15.38 31.86
CA GLY A 412 -28.95 -16.35 30.82
C GLY A 412 -27.71 -15.94 29.99
N GLY A 413 -27.28 -14.69 30.08
CA GLY A 413 -26.18 -14.10 29.31
C GLY A 413 -24.84 -14.05 30.05
N THR A 414 -24.04 -13.03 29.73
CA THR A 414 -22.70 -12.82 30.29
C THR A 414 -22.51 -11.37 30.70
N ILE A 415 -21.87 -11.14 31.86
CA ILE A 415 -21.47 -9.82 32.33
C ILE A 415 -19.96 -9.74 32.41
N VAL A 416 -19.39 -8.67 31.85
CA VAL A 416 -17.97 -8.37 31.89
C VAL A 416 -17.72 -7.15 32.77
N PHE A 417 -17.05 -7.35 33.91
CA PHE A 417 -16.56 -6.27 34.77
C PHE A 417 -15.20 -5.78 34.28
N LYS A 418 -15.17 -4.57 33.73
CA LYS A 418 -13.94 -3.94 33.25
C LYS A 418 -13.21 -3.26 34.40
N ASP A 419 -11.92 -3.57 34.51
CA ASP A 419 -10.97 -2.99 35.47
C ASP A 419 -11.43 -3.17 36.93
N ILE A 420 -11.70 -4.43 37.30
CA ILE A 420 -12.31 -4.81 38.59
C ILE A 420 -11.55 -4.31 39.82
N ASN A 421 -10.24 -4.12 39.69
CA ASN A 421 -9.38 -3.64 40.77
C ASN A 421 -9.55 -2.14 41.10
N PHE A 422 -10.36 -1.39 40.33
CA PHE A 422 -10.67 0.01 40.64
C PHE A 422 -11.76 0.19 41.71
N LEU A 423 -12.54 -0.86 41.98
CA LEU A 423 -13.50 -0.83 43.08
C LEU A 423 -12.77 -0.77 44.43
N SER A 424 -13.31 -0.04 45.40
CA SER A 424 -12.84 -0.13 46.78
C SER A 424 -13.06 -1.54 47.34
N VAL A 425 -12.25 -1.97 48.31
CA VAL A 425 -12.37 -3.31 48.92
C VAL A 425 -13.78 -3.56 49.48
N GLU A 426 -14.41 -2.53 50.05
CA GLU A 426 -15.79 -2.60 50.58
C GLU A 426 -16.80 -2.88 49.45
N LEU A 427 -16.67 -2.19 48.31
CA LEU A 427 -17.52 -2.42 47.14
C LEU A 427 -17.26 -3.79 46.51
N GLN A 428 -16.01 -4.26 46.51
CA GLN A 428 -15.66 -5.60 46.04
C GLN A 428 -16.28 -6.71 46.89
N GLU A 429 -16.28 -6.55 48.23
CA GLU A 429 -16.93 -7.50 49.14
C GLU A 429 -18.45 -7.55 48.90
N LYS A 430 -19.09 -6.38 48.75
CA LYS A 430 -20.52 -6.32 48.46
C LYS A 430 -20.86 -6.92 47.09
N LEU A 431 -20.07 -6.61 46.06
CA LEU A 431 -20.20 -7.20 44.73
C LEU A 431 -20.13 -8.73 44.82
N HIS A 432 -19.08 -9.28 45.46
CA HIS A 432 -18.92 -10.72 45.61
C HIS A 432 -20.16 -11.38 46.24
N ASN A 433 -20.67 -10.84 47.34
CA ASN A 433 -21.80 -11.42 48.07
C ASN A 433 -23.09 -11.51 47.24
N GLU A 434 -23.24 -10.66 46.23
CA GLU A 434 -24.38 -10.64 45.32
C GLU A 434 -24.13 -11.51 44.08
N LEU A 435 -22.92 -11.51 43.54
CA LEU A 435 -22.57 -12.36 42.39
C LEU A 435 -22.67 -13.86 42.69
N VAL A 436 -22.29 -14.29 43.89
CA VAL A 436 -22.34 -15.72 44.29
C VAL A 436 -23.76 -16.26 44.43
N LEU A 437 -24.78 -15.40 44.44
CA LEU A 437 -26.19 -15.78 44.49
C LEU A 437 -26.81 -15.95 43.09
N ARG A 438 -26.03 -15.68 42.02
CA ARG A 438 -26.48 -15.66 40.63
C ARG A 438 -25.86 -16.81 39.85
N ASP A 439 -26.64 -17.87 39.66
CA ASP A 439 -26.25 -19.02 38.82
C ASP A 439 -26.69 -18.85 37.35
N ASP A 440 -27.56 -17.87 37.10
CA ASP A 440 -28.16 -17.60 35.80
C ASP A 440 -27.28 -16.75 34.87
N ILE A 441 -26.18 -16.18 35.37
CA ILE A 441 -25.29 -15.28 34.62
C ILE A 441 -23.85 -15.78 34.71
N ARG A 442 -23.14 -15.79 33.57
CA ARG A 442 -21.69 -16.02 33.56
C ARG A 442 -20.96 -14.70 33.79
N PHE A 443 -19.97 -14.69 34.68
CA PHE A 443 -19.18 -13.50 34.96
C PHE A 443 -17.78 -13.58 34.37
N MET A 444 -17.33 -12.48 33.77
CA MET A 444 -15.95 -12.27 33.36
C MET A 444 -15.44 -10.98 33.97
N ALA A 445 -14.15 -10.90 34.21
CA ALA A 445 -13.53 -9.68 34.74
C ALA A 445 -12.22 -9.38 34.01
N THR A 446 -11.92 -8.08 33.87
CA THR A 446 -10.65 -7.63 33.30
C THR A 446 -9.85 -6.79 34.30
N SER A 447 -8.53 -6.82 34.16
CA SER A 447 -7.63 -5.91 34.89
C SER A 447 -6.40 -5.57 34.06
N THR A 448 -5.81 -4.41 34.34
CA THR A 448 -4.47 -4.05 33.85
C THR A 448 -3.35 -4.73 34.62
N GLN A 449 -3.64 -5.24 35.82
CA GLN A 449 -2.69 -5.92 36.68
C GLN A 449 -2.85 -7.44 36.59
N THR A 450 -1.77 -8.16 36.88
CA THR A 450 -1.79 -9.63 36.95
C THR A 450 -2.39 -10.10 38.27
N LEU A 451 -2.87 -11.35 38.31
CA LEU A 451 -3.33 -11.97 39.56
C LEU A 451 -2.25 -11.93 40.65
N GLU A 452 -0.99 -12.21 40.30
CA GLU A 452 0.13 -12.18 41.23
C GLU A 452 0.35 -10.80 41.86
N THR A 453 0.16 -9.74 41.06
CA THR A 453 0.25 -8.35 41.54
C THR A 453 -0.91 -8.03 42.49
N LEU A 454 -2.12 -8.40 42.10
CA LEU A 454 -3.35 -8.14 42.87
C LEU A 454 -3.37 -8.90 44.21
N GLU A 455 -2.81 -10.12 44.24
CA GLU A 455 -2.72 -10.92 45.47
C GLU A 455 -1.67 -10.39 46.47
N ARG A 456 -0.67 -9.65 45.98
CA ARG A 456 0.43 -9.06 46.76
C ARG A 456 0.22 -7.58 47.12
N GLY A 457 -0.83 -6.96 46.59
CA GLY A 457 -1.04 -5.51 46.62
C GLY A 457 -1.09 -4.87 48.04
N VAL A 458 -0.77 -3.58 48.09
CA VAL A 458 -0.88 -2.70 49.27
C VAL A 458 -1.62 -1.43 48.81
N GLY A 459 -2.64 -0.97 49.55
CA GLY A 459 -3.40 0.25 49.22
C GLY A 459 -4.56 0.03 48.24
N HIS A 460 -4.71 0.89 47.22
CA HIS A 460 -5.78 0.81 46.21
C HIS A 460 -5.64 -0.38 45.23
N ASP A 461 -4.53 -1.11 45.29
CA ASP A 461 -4.27 -2.31 44.47
C ASP A 461 -4.67 -3.63 45.17
N VAL A 462 -5.36 -3.54 46.33
CA VAL A 462 -5.79 -4.71 47.09
C VAL A 462 -7.09 -5.25 46.50
N ILE A 463 -7.06 -6.50 46.00
CA ILE A 463 -8.27 -7.21 45.60
C ILE A 463 -8.80 -8.08 46.76
N TYR A 464 -10.11 -8.06 46.97
CA TYR A 464 -10.80 -8.93 47.91
C TYR A 464 -10.66 -10.39 47.46
N ARG A 465 -9.93 -11.20 48.26
CA ARG A 465 -9.54 -12.57 47.88
C ARG A 465 -10.72 -13.47 47.46
N PRO A 466 -11.89 -13.44 48.14
CA PRO A 466 -13.03 -14.23 47.70
C PRO A 466 -13.56 -13.81 46.32
N LEU A 467 -13.63 -12.51 46.04
CA LEU A 467 -14.05 -12.00 44.73
C LEU A 467 -13.14 -12.51 43.61
N ILE A 468 -11.81 -12.38 43.79
CA ILE A 468 -10.88 -12.82 42.74
C ILE A 468 -10.90 -14.33 42.57
N SER A 469 -11.02 -15.10 43.66
CA SER A 469 -11.13 -16.57 43.58
C SER A 469 -12.40 -17.00 42.83
N PHE A 470 -13.51 -16.28 43.00
CA PHE A 470 -14.76 -16.52 42.29
C PHE A 470 -14.68 -16.15 40.81
N LEU A 471 -14.00 -15.04 40.46
CA LEU A 471 -13.91 -14.54 39.08
C LEU A 471 -12.77 -15.17 38.27
N SER A 472 -11.77 -15.78 38.90
CA SER A 472 -10.57 -16.33 38.25
C SER A 472 -10.54 -17.86 38.18
N THR A 473 -11.71 -18.52 38.16
CA THR A 473 -11.83 -19.99 37.95
C THR A 473 -11.04 -20.45 36.72
N LYS A 474 -11.10 -19.65 35.65
CA LYS A 474 -10.13 -19.65 34.57
C LYS A 474 -9.48 -18.27 34.50
N SER A 475 -8.20 -18.22 34.15
CA SER A 475 -7.49 -16.96 34.00
C SER A 475 -6.57 -16.97 32.79
N VAL A 476 -6.46 -15.83 32.12
CA VAL A 476 -5.51 -15.63 31.01
C VAL A 476 -4.84 -14.27 31.13
N ARG A 477 -3.52 -14.25 30.86
CA ARG A 477 -2.76 -13.02 30.64
C ARG A 477 -2.66 -12.78 29.15
N VAL A 478 -3.07 -11.60 28.72
CA VAL A 478 -2.90 -11.11 27.35
C VAL A 478 -1.57 -10.37 27.28
N PRO A 479 -0.59 -10.85 26.50
CA PRO A 479 0.69 -10.20 26.36
C PRO A 479 0.58 -8.85 25.66
N ALA A 480 1.50 -7.95 25.99
CA ALA A 480 1.65 -6.67 25.31
C ALA A 480 2.04 -6.90 23.85
N LEU A 481 1.76 -5.95 22.96
CA LEU A 481 2.03 -6.10 21.52
C LEU A 481 3.53 -6.28 21.24
N ARG A 482 4.40 -5.61 22.01
CA ARG A 482 5.86 -5.80 21.97
C ARG A 482 6.34 -7.21 22.36
N GLU A 483 5.52 -8.00 23.07
CA GLU A 483 5.80 -9.40 23.42
C GLU A 483 5.35 -10.37 22.32
N ARG A 484 4.67 -9.88 21.27
CA ARG A 484 4.14 -10.66 20.13
C ARG A 484 4.31 -9.88 18.82
N LYS A 485 5.56 -9.53 18.50
CA LYS A 485 5.90 -8.63 17.38
C LYS A 485 5.48 -9.19 16.02
N GLU A 486 5.42 -10.52 15.89
CA GLU A 486 4.95 -11.23 14.70
C GLU A 486 3.50 -10.87 14.35
N ASP A 487 2.70 -10.40 15.32
CA ASP A 487 1.31 -10.03 15.09
C ASP A 487 1.15 -8.62 14.50
N ILE A 488 2.19 -7.79 14.54
CA ILE A 488 2.10 -6.38 14.11
C ILE A 488 1.79 -6.28 12.61
N ILE A 489 2.47 -7.05 11.76
CA ILE A 489 2.23 -7.07 10.32
C ILE A 489 0.79 -7.49 9.98
N PRO A 490 0.27 -8.67 10.41
CA PRO A 490 -1.11 -9.04 10.13
C PRO A 490 -2.12 -8.03 10.70
N LEU A 491 -1.92 -7.52 11.92
CA LEU A 491 -2.79 -6.48 12.49
C LEU A 491 -2.78 -5.21 11.64
N THR A 492 -1.62 -4.84 11.10
CA THR A 492 -1.45 -3.64 10.27
C THR A 492 -2.23 -3.76 8.97
N HIS A 493 -2.12 -4.88 8.25
CA HIS A 493 -2.91 -5.13 7.04
C HIS A 493 -4.41 -5.19 7.32
N PHE A 494 -4.80 -5.88 8.40
CA PHE A 494 -6.19 -6.02 8.82
C PHE A 494 -6.84 -4.65 9.12
N PHE A 495 -6.21 -3.84 9.97
CA PHE A 495 -6.77 -2.52 10.30
C PHE A 495 -6.75 -1.60 9.10
N ALA A 496 -5.69 -1.61 8.28
CA ALA A 496 -5.64 -0.76 7.11
C ALA A 496 -6.79 -1.05 6.14
N TYR A 497 -7.08 -2.33 5.93
CA TYR A 497 -8.22 -2.79 5.13
C TYR A 497 -9.56 -2.33 5.73
N GLN A 498 -9.80 -2.60 7.01
CA GLN A 498 -11.04 -2.20 7.68
C GLN A 498 -11.27 -0.69 7.65
N LEU A 499 -10.23 0.08 7.92
CA LEU A 499 -10.29 1.54 7.98
C LEU A 499 -10.55 2.13 6.59
N CYS A 500 -9.86 1.65 5.55
CA CYS A 500 -10.14 2.05 4.17
C CYS A 500 -11.58 1.72 3.78
N GLN A 501 -12.07 0.51 4.08
CA GLN A 501 -13.44 0.10 3.79
C GLN A 501 -14.47 0.98 4.51
N SER A 502 -14.26 1.26 5.80
CA SER A 502 -15.18 2.08 6.60
C SER A 502 -15.21 3.55 6.18
N SER A 503 -14.17 4.02 5.47
CA SER A 503 -14.01 5.39 5.00
C SER A 503 -14.28 5.55 3.50
N ASP A 504 -14.85 4.53 2.84
CA ASP A 504 -15.09 4.48 1.39
C ASP A 504 -13.84 4.80 0.55
N LEU A 505 -12.67 4.37 1.02
CA LEU A 505 -11.39 4.54 0.34
C LEU A 505 -10.98 3.25 -0.37
N ALA A 506 -10.26 3.42 -1.48
CA ALA A 506 -9.59 2.30 -2.12
C ALA A 506 -8.57 1.67 -1.14
N PRO A 507 -8.42 0.34 -1.15
CA PRO A 507 -7.41 -0.34 -0.34
C PRO A 507 -6.02 0.26 -0.55
N LYS A 508 -5.33 0.53 0.54
CA LYS A 508 -3.98 1.09 0.51
C LYS A 508 -2.94 0.01 0.72
N ASN A 509 -1.83 0.13 0.00
CA ASN A 509 -0.65 -0.69 0.23
C ASN A 509 0.21 -0.10 1.32
N ILE A 510 1.04 -0.94 1.92
CA ILE A 510 1.91 -0.56 3.03
C ILE A 510 3.32 -0.95 2.62
N SER A 511 4.21 0.03 2.53
CA SER A 511 5.60 -0.22 2.17
C SER A 511 6.30 -1.08 3.22
N ALA A 512 7.30 -1.86 2.80
CA ALA A 512 8.11 -2.66 3.69
C ALA A 512 8.82 -1.81 4.77
N GLU A 513 9.20 -0.58 4.44
CA GLU A 513 9.81 0.35 5.41
C GLU A 513 8.84 0.70 6.54
N VAL A 514 7.57 0.96 6.24
CA VAL A 514 6.54 1.21 7.25
C VAL A 514 6.30 -0.04 8.10
N LEU A 515 6.19 -1.21 7.47
CA LEU A 515 6.02 -2.48 8.21
C LEU A 515 7.20 -2.78 9.13
N ASN A 516 8.44 -2.55 8.67
CA ASN A 516 9.64 -2.70 9.47
C ASN A 516 9.66 -1.69 10.63
N HIS A 517 9.29 -0.43 10.37
CA HIS A 517 9.22 0.60 11.41
C HIS A 517 8.18 0.25 12.48
N PHE A 518 6.99 -0.17 12.06
CA PHE A 518 5.92 -0.61 12.95
C PHE A 518 6.33 -1.82 13.78
N SER A 519 7.06 -2.76 13.18
CA SER A 519 7.54 -3.96 13.89
C SER A 519 8.62 -3.65 14.92
N ASN A 520 9.36 -2.55 14.75
CA ASN A 520 10.41 -2.12 15.67
C ASN A 520 9.92 -1.19 16.78
N TYR A 521 8.75 -0.57 16.62
CA TYR A 521 8.14 0.25 17.66
C TYR A 521 7.50 -0.61 18.75
N ASP A 522 7.60 -0.19 20.01
CA ASP A 522 7.16 -0.99 21.17
C ASP A 522 5.64 -0.91 21.43
N TRP A 523 4.93 0.03 20.81
CA TRP A 523 3.48 0.22 20.95
C TRP A 523 3.02 0.24 22.42
N PRO A 524 3.39 1.26 23.22
CA PRO A 524 3.01 1.36 24.63
C PRO A 524 1.48 1.36 24.85
N GLY A 525 0.69 1.84 23.89
CA GLY A 525 -0.78 1.74 23.87
C GLY A 525 -1.31 0.51 23.13
N ASN A 526 -0.44 -0.43 22.76
CA ASN A 526 -0.71 -1.75 22.18
C ASN A 526 -1.56 -1.66 20.89
N ILE A 527 -2.50 -2.59 20.70
CA ILE A 527 -3.33 -2.69 19.50
C ILE A 527 -4.20 -1.45 19.32
N SER A 528 -4.65 -0.83 20.43
CA SER A 528 -5.41 0.42 20.38
C SER A 528 -4.60 1.56 19.75
N GLU A 529 -3.35 1.71 20.12
CA GLU A 529 -2.45 2.71 19.55
C GLU A 529 -2.15 2.42 18.08
N LEU A 530 -1.83 1.16 17.72
CA LEU A 530 -1.62 0.75 16.33
C LEU A 530 -2.80 1.11 15.44
N ARG A 531 -4.03 0.81 15.89
CA ARG A 531 -5.24 1.13 15.14
C ARG A 531 -5.42 2.64 14.97
N ILE A 532 -5.22 3.43 16.03
CA ILE A 532 -5.37 4.89 15.99
C ILE A 532 -4.32 5.51 15.06
N ALA A 533 -3.07 5.03 15.12
CA ALA A 533 -2.01 5.46 14.23
C ALA A 533 -2.38 5.19 12.76
N LEU A 534 -2.85 3.97 12.46
CA LEU A 534 -3.29 3.60 11.12
C LEU A 534 -4.49 4.40 10.62
N ASP A 535 -5.49 4.64 11.48
CA ASP A 535 -6.67 5.44 11.15
C ASP A 535 -6.26 6.84 10.70
N ARG A 536 -5.41 7.49 11.48
CA ARG A 536 -4.84 8.81 11.14
C ARG A 536 -4.06 8.77 9.83
N LEU A 537 -3.19 7.79 9.64
CA LEU A 537 -2.40 7.67 8.40
C LEU A 537 -3.28 7.48 7.16
N ILE A 538 -4.37 6.73 7.28
CA ILE A 538 -5.28 6.46 6.16
C ILE A 538 -6.10 7.68 5.82
N ILE A 539 -6.58 8.41 6.84
CA ILE A 539 -7.31 9.67 6.67
C ILE A 539 -6.39 10.74 6.08
N LEU A 540 -5.19 10.94 6.63
CA LEU A 540 -4.22 11.93 6.16
C LEU A 540 -3.69 11.56 4.77
N GLY A 541 -3.48 10.27 4.52
CA GLY A 541 -3.06 9.73 3.24
C GLY A 541 -4.21 9.40 2.30
N ARG A 542 -5.36 10.10 2.37
CA ARG A 542 -6.61 9.74 1.66
C ARG A 542 -6.40 9.44 0.17
N ASP A 543 -5.64 10.28 -0.50
CA ASP A 543 -5.38 10.19 -1.94
C ASP A 543 -4.16 9.31 -2.29
N LEU A 544 -3.43 8.82 -1.29
CA LEU A 544 -2.30 7.93 -1.48
C LEU A 544 -2.76 6.50 -1.75
N LYS A 545 -2.17 5.87 -2.76
CA LYS A 545 -2.36 4.43 -3.01
C LYS A 545 -1.50 3.56 -2.09
N THR A 546 -0.37 4.08 -1.62
CA THR A 546 0.60 3.36 -0.78
C THR A 546 1.06 4.23 0.39
N LEU A 547 1.06 3.67 1.59
CA LEU A 547 1.68 4.24 2.79
C LEU A 547 3.18 3.98 2.73
N VAL A 548 3.95 5.04 2.49
CA VAL A 548 5.42 5.03 2.40
C VAL A 548 6.04 5.69 3.62
N TYR A 549 7.19 5.18 4.04
CA TYR A 549 8.01 5.87 5.04
C TYR A 549 8.78 6.99 4.34
N LYS A 550 8.75 8.20 4.90
CA LYS A 550 9.59 9.31 4.45
C LYS A 550 10.30 9.87 5.67
N ARG A 551 11.64 9.87 5.65
CA ARG A 551 12.47 10.55 6.65
C ARG A 551 12.16 12.05 6.59
N THR A 552 11.33 12.51 7.49
CA THR A 552 10.92 13.91 7.62
C THR A 552 11.02 14.31 9.09
N ARG A 553 11.38 15.56 9.36
CA ARG A 553 11.78 16.08 10.68
C ARG A 553 10.59 16.38 11.63
N VAL A 554 9.65 15.45 11.89
CA VAL A 554 8.50 15.76 12.77
C VAL A 554 8.04 14.56 13.62
N LEU A 555 8.06 14.73 14.95
CA LEU A 555 7.51 13.86 16.01
C LEU A 555 6.16 14.43 16.54
N PRO A 556 5.42 13.73 17.44
CA PRO A 556 4.90 12.36 17.37
C PRO A 556 3.35 12.35 17.36
N LEU A 557 2.76 11.19 17.03
CA LEU A 557 1.32 10.95 17.10
C LEU A 557 0.80 10.95 18.56
N LEU A 558 -0.05 11.94 18.90
CA LEU A 558 -0.78 12.24 20.17
C LEU A 558 -0.05 13.29 21.05
N ASP A 559 -0.59 14.45 21.44
CA ASP A 559 -1.97 14.95 21.57
C ASP A 559 -1.95 16.51 21.74
N ARG A 560 -2.65 17.27 20.89
CA ARG A 560 -3.39 18.54 21.15
C ARG A 560 -3.62 19.33 19.86
N GLU A 561 -4.92 19.57 19.61
CA GLU A 561 -5.53 20.50 18.65
C GLU A 561 -5.07 20.39 17.20
N ILE A 562 -6.02 19.98 16.36
CA ILE A 562 -5.90 19.84 14.91
C ILE A 562 -5.66 21.23 14.33
N ASP A 563 -4.44 21.50 13.87
CA ASP A 563 -4.18 22.57 12.92
C ASP A 563 -4.23 22.00 11.49
N HIS A 564 -4.91 22.72 10.63
CA HIS A 564 -5.22 22.31 9.26
C HIS A 564 -4.04 22.59 8.35
N ASP A 565 -3.07 21.69 8.32
CA ASP A 565 -2.16 21.49 7.19
C ASP A 565 -1.51 20.12 7.33
N PHE A 566 -1.65 19.21 6.34
CA PHE A 566 -0.85 17.99 6.39
C PHE A 566 -0.40 17.45 5.05
N THR A 567 0.93 17.49 4.88
CA THR A 567 1.71 16.77 3.89
C THR A 567 2.79 15.97 4.64
N ILE A 568 2.77 14.62 4.50
CA ILE A 568 3.88 13.63 4.63
C ILE A 568 4.47 13.27 6.03
N GLY A 569 4.69 11.96 6.23
CA GLY A 569 5.86 11.41 6.95
C GLY A 569 5.55 10.67 8.27
N LEU A 570 6.16 9.49 8.46
CA LEU A 570 6.12 8.71 9.70
C LEU A 570 7.44 8.90 10.45
N ASP A 571 7.40 9.42 11.68
CA ASP A 571 8.51 9.34 12.63
C ASP A 571 7.98 8.80 13.98
N LEU A 572 8.61 7.73 14.48
CA LEU A 572 8.30 7.15 15.81
C LEU A 572 9.57 6.98 16.66
N ASN A 573 10.71 7.53 16.25
CA ASN A 573 11.95 7.42 17.02
C ASN A 573 12.58 8.80 17.20
N HIS A 574 12.52 9.33 18.42
CA HIS A 574 13.67 10.07 18.91
C HIS A 574 13.89 9.94 20.41
N ASP A 575 15.06 9.41 20.73
CA ASP A 575 15.74 9.58 22.00
C ASP A 575 15.95 11.08 22.30
N PHE A 576 15.83 11.39 23.58
CA PHE A 576 16.10 12.69 24.21
C PHE A 576 17.46 13.29 23.80
N LEU A 577 17.43 14.61 23.53
CA LEU A 577 18.48 15.63 23.72
C LEU A 577 19.89 15.34 23.17
N ASP A 578 20.35 16.15 22.20
CA ASP A 578 21.47 17.09 22.48
C ASP A 578 21.65 18.16 21.38
N GLN A 579 22.17 19.30 21.84
CA GLN A 579 22.15 20.67 21.32
C GLN A 579 22.83 20.94 19.96
N SER A 580 22.19 21.75 19.11
CA SER A 580 22.72 23.07 18.70
C SER A 580 21.62 23.91 18.00
N ASP A 581 21.21 24.98 18.69
CA ASP A 581 20.33 26.11 18.30
C ASP A 581 18.92 25.77 17.80
N ALA A 582 18.06 25.37 18.74
CA ALA A 582 16.61 25.38 18.53
C ALA A 582 16.12 26.81 18.28
N ILE A 583 15.37 27.00 17.20
CA ILE A 583 14.62 28.24 16.93
C ILE A 583 13.71 28.48 18.14
N SER A 584 13.89 29.60 18.85
CA SER A 584 13.02 29.93 19.98
C SER A 584 11.57 30.09 19.48
N SER A 585 10.57 29.83 20.32
CA SER A 585 9.16 29.99 19.90
C SER A 585 8.87 31.40 19.38
N GLY A 586 9.48 32.43 19.96
CA GLY A 586 9.40 33.80 19.45
C GLY A 586 10.06 33.97 18.08
N ASP A 587 11.24 33.39 17.85
CA ASP A 587 11.86 33.45 16.51
C ASP A 587 11.04 32.67 15.47
N PHE A 588 10.40 31.56 15.86
CA PHE A 588 9.53 30.79 14.98
C PHE A 588 8.30 31.58 14.53
N GLU A 589 7.64 32.29 15.46
CA GLU A 589 6.51 33.18 15.14
C GLU A 589 6.91 34.27 14.16
N GLU A 590 8.09 34.88 14.34
CA GLU A 590 8.60 35.91 13.43
C GLU A 590 8.92 35.32 12.05
N LEU A 591 9.59 34.16 11.99
CA LEU A 591 9.90 33.48 10.73
C LEU A 591 8.62 33.09 9.97
N TYR A 592 7.61 32.57 10.67
CA TYR A 592 6.31 32.25 10.10
C TYR A 592 5.64 33.50 9.53
N PHE A 593 5.61 34.58 10.30
CA PHE A 593 5.07 35.87 9.86
C PHE A 593 5.76 36.37 8.59
N TYR A 594 7.09 36.29 8.51
CA TYR A 594 7.86 36.69 7.33
C TYR A 594 7.48 35.91 6.06
N PHE A 595 7.51 34.58 6.12
CA PHE A 595 7.23 33.74 4.94
C PHE A 595 5.76 33.80 4.51
N TYR A 596 4.84 33.94 5.47
CA TYR A 596 3.43 34.09 5.17
C TYR A 596 3.14 35.41 4.44
N VAL A 597 3.77 36.52 4.87
CA VAL A 597 3.69 37.80 4.15
C VAL A 597 4.34 37.71 2.76
N GLU A 598 5.48 37.01 2.63
CA GLU A 598 6.13 36.75 1.33
C GLU A 598 5.21 36.03 0.34
N GLU A 599 4.53 34.99 0.81
CA GLU A 599 3.59 34.22 -0.01
C GLU A 599 2.40 35.08 -0.47
N LEU A 600 1.81 35.88 0.43
CA LEU A 600 0.68 36.75 0.11
C LEU A 600 1.05 37.86 -0.89
N VAL A 601 2.24 38.45 -0.76
CA VAL A 601 2.76 39.43 -1.72
C VAL A 601 3.10 38.75 -3.05
N GLY A 602 3.70 37.55 -3.01
CA GLY A 602 4.05 36.75 -4.20
C GLY A 602 2.84 36.34 -5.05
N MET A 603 1.68 36.13 -4.42
CA MET A 603 0.40 35.88 -5.11
C MET A 603 -0.24 37.13 -5.73
N LYS A 604 0.37 38.32 -5.59
CA LYS A 604 -0.14 39.64 -6.05
C LYS A 604 -1.54 39.98 -5.52
N HIS A 605 -1.86 39.55 -4.31
CA HIS A 605 -3.22 39.70 -3.78
C HIS A 605 -3.41 40.85 -2.80
N TYR A 606 -2.34 41.43 -2.26
CA TYR A 606 -2.45 42.52 -1.30
C TYR A 606 -1.28 43.50 -1.40
N GLU A 607 -1.56 44.80 -1.29
CA GLU A 607 -0.54 45.83 -1.02
C GLU A 607 -0.17 45.81 0.48
N PHE A 608 1.03 46.30 0.86
CA PHE A 608 1.48 46.23 2.25
C PHE A 608 0.53 46.89 3.26
N PHE A 609 -0.19 47.94 2.85
CA PHE A 609 -1.16 48.62 3.71
C PHE A 609 -2.38 47.73 4.01
N GLU A 610 -2.83 46.96 3.03
CA GLU A 610 -3.95 46.02 3.19
C GLU A 610 -3.53 44.82 4.05
N LEU A 611 -2.26 44.41 3.97
CA LEU A 611 -1.71 43.38 4.87
C LEU A 611 -1.64 43.88 6.31
N ALA A 612 -1.17 45.10 6.56
CA ALA A 612 -1.16 45.66 7.92
C ALA A 612 -2.57 45.63 8.54
N GLU A 613 -3.60 46.00 7.77
CA GLU A 613 -5.00 45.89 8.20
C GLU A 613 -5.43 44.42 8.39
N HIS A 614 -5.02 43.50 7.51
CA HIS A 614 -5.31 42.06 7.63
C HIS A 614 -4.77 41.44 8.92
N PHE A 615 -3.60 41.89 9.38
CA PHE A 615 -3.00 41.44 10.64
C PHE A 615 -3.42 42.28 11.85
N ASP A 616 -4.36 43.22 11.68
CA ASP A 616 -4.86 44.13 12.72
C ASP A 616 -3.72 44.94 13.40
N MET A 617 -2.78 45.44 12.58
CA MET A 617 -1.61 46.19 13.01
C MET A 617 -1.55 47.56 12.34
N GLU A 618 -1.09 48.57 13.08
CA GLU A 618 -0.73 49.85 12.48
C GLU A 618 0.39 49.66 11.46
N TYR A 619 0.34 50.41 10.35
CA TYR A 619 1.24 50.21 9.21
C TYR A 619 2.73 50.22 9.60
N ASP A 620 3.13 51.18 10.45
CA ASP A 620 4.51 51.29 10.92
C ASP A 620 4.93 50.11 11.83
N GLN A 621 4.01 49.55 12.61
CA GLN A 621 4.28 48.42 13.52
C GLN A 621 4.37 47.09 12.78
N PHE A 622 3.44 46.85 11.84
CA PHE A 622 3.49 45.73 10.92
C PHE A 622 4.84 45.72 10.17
N TYR A 623 5.27 46.91 9.75
CA TYR A 623 6.49 47.10 9.02
C TYR A 623 7.75 46.81 9.86
N GLU A 624 7.85 47.35 11.08
CA GLU A 624 8.99 47.07 11.98
C GLU A 624 9.10 45.57 12.30
N ARG A 625 7.95 44.91 12.51
CA ARG A 625 7.90 43.47 12.73
C ARG A 625 8.40 42.69 11.52
N LEU A 626 7.99 43.07 10.31
CA LEU A 626 8.41 42.39 9.08
C LEU A 626 9.92 42.49 8.85
N PHE A 627 10.52 43.64 9.19
CA PHE A 627 11.95 43.85 9.09
C PHE A 627 12.74 43.01 10.11
N HIS A 628 12.26 42.96 11.35
CA HIS A 628 12.85 42.11 12.38
C HIS A 628 12.76 40.62 11.99
N ALA A 629 11.61 40.20 11.48
CA ALA A 629 11.37 38.85 11.00
C ALA A 629 12.24 38.47 9.79
N HIS A 630 12.49 39.41 8.88
CA HIS A 630 13.46 39.24 7.79
C HIS A 630 14.88 39.00 8.30
N ASP A 631 15.34 39.77 9.30
CA ASP A 631 16.69 39.61 9.86
C ASP A 631 16.87 38.23 10.52
N LYS A 632 15.79 37.71 11.13
CA LYS A 632 15.74 36.33 11.63
C LYS A 632 15.78 35.31 10.49
N ALA A 633 15.05 35.53 9.39
CA ALA A 633 15.07 34.65 8.23
C ALA A 633 16.47 34.59 7.59
N LEU A 634 17.14 35.73 7.47
CA LEU A 634 18.52 35.81 7.00
C LEU A 634 19.49 35.07 7.94
N THR A 635 19.30 35.23 9.26
CA THR A 635 20.16 34.60 10.27
C THR A 635 20.03 33.08 10.30
N TYR A 636 18.79 32.55 10.24
CA TYR A 636 18.55 31.11 10.35
C TYR A 636 18.66 30.36 9.01
N PHE A 637 18.34 31.01 7.89
CA PHE A 637 18.24 30.34 6.58
C PHE A 637 19.20 30.89 5.52
N GLY A 638 19.87 32.01 5.76
CA GLY A 638 20.82 32.62 4.81
C GLY A 638 20.17 33.14 3.53
N VAL A 639 18.85 33.33 3.52
CA VAL A 639 18.07 33.79 2.36
C VAL A 639 17.94 35.31 2.41
N ASN A 640 18.32 35.98 1.32
CA ASN A 640 18.08 37.41 1.11
C ASN A 640 17.00 37.53 0.04
N SER A 641 15.74 37.67 0.46
CA SER A 641 14.58 37.61 -0.43
C SER A 641 14.32 38.94 -1.15
N GLU A 642 13.70 38.87 -2.34
CA GLU A 642 13.32 40.01 -3.18
C GLU A 642 12.31 40.95 -2.50
N LEU A 643 11.62 40.52 -1.43
CA LEU A 643 10.68 41.33 -0.63
C LEU A 643 11.27 42.65 -0.14
N VAL A 644 12.53 42.64 0.31
CA VAL A 644 13.22 43.85 0.81
C VAL A 644 13.51 44.82 -0.35
N SER A 645 13.74 44.29 -1.54
CA SER A 645 13.96 45.08 -2.77
C SER A 645 12.67 45.73 -3.25
N ILE A 646 11.57 44.97 -3.25
CA ILE A 646 10.20 45.45 -3.56
C ILE A 646 9.81 46.56 -2.57
N TYR A 647 10.16 46.41 -1.29
CA TYR A 647 9.92 47.43 -0.27
C TYR A 647 10.71 48.74 -0.47
N LEU A 648 12.00 48.67 -0.85
CA LEU A 648 12.81 49.87 -1.09
C LEU A 648 12.27 50.69 -2.27
N GLU A 649 11.65 50.03 -3.25
CA GLU A 649 10.98 50.68 -4.38
C GLU A 649 9.65 51.32 -3.96
N ASP A 650 8.85 50.65 -3.12
CA ASP A 650 7.55 51.15 -2.67
C ASP A 650 7.67 52.36 -1.71
N LYS A 651 8.67 52.38 -0.82
CA LYS A 651 8.95 53.53 0.05
C LYS A 651 9.49 54.74 -0.73
N ALA A 652 10.16 54.52 -1.86
CA ALA A 652 10.59 55.58 -2.77
C ALA A 652 9.45 56.14 -3.64
N ALA A 653 8.37 55.37 -3.81
CA ALA A 653 7.15 55.81 -4.49
C ALA A 653 6.19 56.57 -3.55
N ALA A 654 6.25 56.32 -2.23
CA ALA A 654 5.41 56.96 -1.21
C ALA A 654 6.01 58.25 -0.59
N ALA A 655 7.30 58.55 -0.82
CA ALA A 655 7.99 59.76 -0.37
C ALA A 655 8.13 60.80 -1.50
#